data_AF-A0A6J1L9X6-F1
#
_entry.id   AF-A0A6J1L9X6-F1
#
_cell.length_a   1.000
_cell.length_b   1.000
_cell.length_c   1.000
_cell.angle_alpha   90.00
_cell.angle_beta   90.00
_cell.angle_gamma   90.00
#
_symmetry.space_group_name_H-M   'P 1'
#
loop_
_entity.id
_entity.type
_entity.pdbx_description
1 polymer ?
#
loop_
_entity_poly.entity_id
_entity_poly.type
_entity_poly.pdbx_seq_one_letter_code
_entity_poly.pdbx_strand_id
1 'polypeptide(L)'
;MWNSEPTQRQQQQQQQHNGNSTSGSGQPAKQLGITSAISLAEPRAEDLQRTEELSKSLEPYNVFESQDELNHRMEILAKLNTLVKQWVKDISVSKNMPEAAAEKLGGKIYTFGSYRLGVHHKGADIDALCVAPRNIERTDYFQSFFEILKKQPEVTECRSVEEAFVPVIKMNFDGIEIDLLFARLSLKEIPDDFDLRDDNLLKNLDPRSVRSLNGCRVTDEILALVPNIENFRLALRAIKLWAKKHGIYSNSLGYFGGVTWAMLVARTCQLYPNAAAATLVHKFFLVFSRWKWPNPVLLKHLDNVNLRFQVWDPRVNASDRYHLMPIITPAYPQQNSTFNVSESTKKVILTEFNRGMSITDEIMLGRVGWDRLFEAPSFFYRYRHFIVLLVNSQTADDHLEWCGLVESKVRLLIGNLERIPHIVLAHVNPKCFELKKGAASANNSQNNSGNEEELKQQQQPAQSAITTAPYCSLWFIGLEFERSENLNIDLTESIQNFTEHVNMHGVNIKMLKEGMSIIARHVKRKQLSVYLDADFLKRERKSMENHNNFNNTMMAKRKRLSSELAQSQETLPPANPRGRDSGNKVQRLSESLAEDNSNASSELGGLTPTTPTAAQMSAPNFKAAAKNGSDSSCLDSTTEQAANGNSSSSSNNNNNSSSATTAEVACS
;
A
#
# COMPACT_ATOMS: atom_id res chain seq x y z
N MET A 1 -24.48 -17.47 10.45
CA MET A 1 -25.25 -16.31 9.92
C MET A 1 -24.33 -15.09 9.70
N TRP A 2 -23.21 -15.25 9.00
CA TRP A 2 -22.25 -14.15 8.73
C TRP A 2 -22.25 -13.68 7.26
N ASN A 3 -23.23 -14.13 6.47
CA ASN A 3 -23.75 -13.29 5.40
C ASN A 3 -24.87 -12.46 6.01
N SER A 4 -24.65 -11.15 6.13
CA SER A 4 -25.78 -10.24 6.00
C SER A 4 -26.24 -10.42 4.55
N GLU A 5 -27.18 -11.34 4.32
CA GLU A 5 -28.05 -11.21 3.16
C GLU A 5 -28.58 -9.77 3.18
N PRO A 6 -28.59 -9.07 2.04
CA PRO A 6 -29.23 -7.78 1.97
C PRO A 6 -30.67 -8.01 2.39
N THR A 7 -31.08 -7.33 3.46
CA THR A 7 -32.40 -7.44 4.05
C THR A 7 -33.44 -7.39 2.93
N GLN A 8 -34.28 -8.42 2.80
CA GLN A 8 -35.34 -8.54 1.78
C GLN A 8 -36.31 -7.33 1.72
N ARG A 9 -36.18 -6.36 2.65
CA ARG A 9 -36.86 -5.06 2.59
C ARG A 9 -36.37 -4.12 1.48
N GLN A 10 -35.21 -4.32 0.87
CA GLN A 10 -34.81 -3.50 -0.30
C GLN A 10 -35.33 -4.05 -1.64
N GLN A 11 -35.69 -5.33 -1.74
CA GLN A 11 -36.35 -5.89 -2.94
C GLN A 11 -37.87 -5.80 -2.89
N GLN A 12 -38.49 -5.78 -1.71
CA GLN A 12 -39.96 -5.65 -1.61
C GLN A 12 -40.52 -4.26 -1.87
N GLN A 13 -39.69 -3.20 -1.91
CA GLN A 13 -40.15 -1.88 -2.36
C GLN A 13 -40.18 -1.72 -3.89
N GLN A 14 -39.69 -2.69 -4.67
CA GLN A 14 -39.72 -2.64 -6.14
C GLN A 14 -40.84 -3.49 -6.80
N GLN A 15 -41.60 -4.29 -6.04
CA GLN A 15 -42.63 -5.18 -6.62
C GLN A 15 -44.09 -4.83 -6.28
N GLN A 16 -44.36 -3.72 -5.58
CA GLN A 16 -45.74 -3.29 -5.25
C GLN A 16 -46.25 -2.05 -5.99
N HIS A 17 -45.64 -1.69 -7.13
CA HIS A 17 -46.19 -0.69 -8.05
C HIS A 17 -46.24 -1.24 -9.47
N ASN A 18 -47.12 -2.21 -9.69
CA ASN A 18 -47.59 -2.52 -11.05
C ASN A 18 -49.12 -2.59 -11.03
N GLY A 19 -49.72 -1.40 -11.07
CA GLY A 19 -51.14 -1.17 -11.17
C GLY A 19 -51.38 0.29 -11.48
N ASN A 20 -51.69 0.56 -12.75
CA ASN A 20 -52.08 1.85 -13.36
C ASN A 20 -51.00 2.87 -13.72
N SER A 21 -50.73 2.86 -15.04
CA SER A 21 -50.31 3.96 -15.91
C SER A 21 -50.70 5.38 -15.47
N THR A 22 -49.72 6.29 -15.37
CA THR A 22 -49.55 7.49 -16.23
C THR A 22 -48.41 8.41 -15.74
N SER A 23 -47.72 9.04 -16.70
CA SER A 23 -46.72 10.14 -16.59
C SER A 23 -45.40 9.86 -15.84
N GLY A 24 -44.33 9.64 -16.62
CA GLY A 24 -42.97 9.42 -16.13
C GLY A 24 -42.23 10.71 -15.77
N SER A 25 -41.82 10.81 -14.51
CA SER A 25 -40.69 11.63 -14.05
C SER A 25 -39.67 10.70 -13.40
N GLY A 26 -38.69 10.23 -14.18
CA GLY A 26 -37.62 9.36 -13.68
C GLY A 26 -36.74 10.12 -12.69
N GLN A 27 -36.56 9.58 -11.48
CA GLN A 27 -35.53 10.09 -10.57
C GLN A 27 -34.15 9.92 -11.22
N PRO A 28 -33.27 10.93 -11.16
CA PRO A 28 -31.93 10.82 -11.73
C PRO A 28 -31.15 9.72 -11.01
N ALA A 29 -30.49 8.85 -11.78
CA ALA A 29 -29.61 7.82 -11.24
C ALA A 29 -28.59 8.45 -10.28
N LYS A 30 -28.46 7.88 -9.07
CA LYS A 30 -27.57 8.39 -8.02
C LYS A 30 -26.12 8.37 -8.53
N GLN A 31 -25.56 9.56 -8.77
CA GLN A 31 -24.16 9.71 -9.17
C GLN A 31 -23.25 9.22 -8.04
N LEU A 32 -22.36 8.27 -8.36
CA LEU A 32 -21.29 7.82 -7.46
C LEU A 32 -19.99 8.53 -7.84
N GLY A 33 -19.24 8.99 -6.83
CA GLY A 33 -17.99 9.72 -7.03
C GLY A 33 -18.13 11.24 -7.18
N ILE A 34 -17.00 11.93 -7.24
CA ILE A 34 -16.91 13.39 -7.29
C ILE A 34 -17.10 14.01 -8.69
N THR A 35 -17.22 13.17 -9.73
CA THR A 35 -17.43 13.59 -11.12
C THR A 35 -18.47 12.69 -11.76
N SER A 36 -19.08 13.14 -12.86
CA SER A 36 -19.93 12.28 -13.69
C SER A 36 -19.13 11.11 -14.28
N ALA A 37 -19.83 10.03 -14.62
CA ALA A 37 -19.25 8.89 -15.33
C ALA A 37 -18.67 9.32 -16.69
N ILE A 38 -17.59 8.67 -17.12
CA ILE A 38 -17.00 8.87 -18.46
C ILE A 38 -17.87 8.18 -19.51
N SER A 39 -18.41 7.01 -19.19
CA SER A 39 -19.30 6.26 -20.08
C SER A 39 -20.32 5.47 -19.27
N LEU A 40 -21.57 5.49 -19.73
CA LEU A 40 -22.67 4.66 -19.23
C LEU A 40 -22.95 3.46 -20.16
N ALA A 41 -22.04 3.16 -21.09
CA ALA A 41 -22.24 2.07 -22.02
C ALA A 41 -22.26 0.71 -21.30
N GLU A 42 -23.26 -0.11 -21.65
CA GLU A 42 -23.36 -1.51 -21.27
C GLU A 42 -22.28 -2.37 -21.96
N PRO A 43 -21.89 -3.51 -21.38
CA PRO A 43 -20.89 -4.39 -21.96
C PRO A 43 -21.43 -5.06 -23.22
N ARG A 44 -20.55 -5.22 -24.22
CA ARG A 44 -20.85 -6.01 -25.42
C ARG A 44 -20.63 -7.49 -25.13
N ALA A 45 -21.12 -8.36 -26.02
CA ALA A 45 -20.89 -9.81 -25.91
C ALA A 45 -19.38 -10.15 -25.83
N GLU A 46 -18.54 -9.43 -26.57
CA GLU A 46 -17.09 -9.57 -26.52
C GLU A 46 -16.50 -9.20 -25.14
N ASP A 47 -17.01 -8.15 -24.49
CA ASP A 47 -16.55 -7.74 -23.15
C ASP A 47 -16.89 -8.81 -22.10
N LEU A 48 -18.06 -9.44 -22.23
CA LEU A 48 -18.49 -10.54 -21.36
C LEU A 48 -17.63 -11.80 -21.59
N GLN A 49 -17.34 -12.13 -22.85
CA GLN A 49 -16.43 -13.22 -23.18
C GLN A 49 -15.04 -12.97 -22.59
N ARG A 50 -14.47 -11.76 -22.75
CA ARG A 50 -13.18 -11.40 -22.17
C ARG A 50 -13.20 -11.46 -20.64
N THR A 51 -14.34 -11.21 -20.01
CA THR A 51 -14.52 -11.32 -18.56
C THR A 51 -14.50 -12.78 -18.10
N GLU A 52 -15.13 -13.69 -18.85
CA GLU A 52 -15.06 -15.12 -18.56
C GLU A 52 -13.63 -15.65 -18.71
N GLU A 53 -12.93 -15.26 -19.78
CA GLU A 53 -11.52 -15.59 -20.00
C GLU A 53 -10.62 -15.05 -18.88
N LEU A 54 -10.89 -13.82 -18.39
CA LEU A 54 -10.20 -13.26 -17.25
C LEU A 54 -10.40 -14.14 -16.02
N SER A 55 -11.64 -14.50 -15.69
CA SER A 55 -11.95 -15.35 -14.54
C SER A 55 -11.19 -16.68 -14.60
N LYS A 56 -11.18 -17.36 -15.76
CA LYS A 56 -10.45 -18.62 -15.95
C LYS A 56 -8.94 -18.44 -15.78
N SER A 57 -8.36 -17.37 -16.32
CA SER A 57 -6.92 -17.10 -16.20
C SER A 57 -6.47 -16.85 -14.75
N LEU A 58 -7.39 -16.47 -13.86
CA LEU A 58 -7.10 -16.20 -12.45
C LEU A 58 -7.07 -17.48 -11.59
N GLU A 59 -7.75 -18.55 -12.00
CA GLU A 59 -7.88 -19.80 -11.23
C GLU A 59 -6.53 -20.41 -10.81
N PRO A 60 -5.50 -20.54 -11.69
CA PRO A 60 -4.23 -21.17 -11.32
C PRO A 60 -3.43 -20.42 -10.25
N TYR A 61 -3.80 -19.17 -9.96
CA TYR A 61 -3.09 -18.31 -9.01
C TYR A 61 -3.67 -18.36 -7.60
N ASN A 62 -4.65 -19.25 -7.33
CA ASN A 62 -5.33 -19.39 -6.03
C ASN A 62 -5.88 -18.06 -5.49
N VAL A 63 -6.31 -17.18 -6.40
CA VAL A 63 -6.92 -15.91 -6.02
C VAL A 63 -8.39 -16.07 -5.65
N PHE A 64 -8.98 -17.26 -5.81
CA PHE A 64 -10.29 -17.61 -5.30
C PHE A 64 -10.13 -18.62 -4.17
N GLU A 65 -10.96 -18.51 -3.15
CA GLU A 65 -10.99 -19.43 -2.01
C GLU A 65 -12.16 -20.41 -2.18
N SER A 66 -12.01 -21.63 -1.66
CA SER A 66 -13.09 -22.63 -1.74
C SER A 66 -14.23 -22.30 -0.77
N GLN A 67 -15.41 -22.86 -1.02
CA GLN A 67 -16.55 -22.68 -0.12
C GLN A 67 -16.27 -23.26 1.28
N ASP A 68 -15.52 -24.36 1.37
CA ASP A 68 -15.17 -24.98 2.65
C ASP A 68 -14.24 -24.08 3.47
N GLU A 69 -13.23 -23.47 2.84
CA GLU A 69 -12.34 -22.51 3.51
C GLU A 69 -13.10 -21.24 3.94
N LEU A 70 -14.06 -20.77 3.14
CA LEU A 70 -14.94 -19.67 3.53
C LEU A 70 -15.81 -20.02 4.74
N ASN A 71 -16.35 -21.25 4.79
CA ASN A 71 -17.13 -21.74 5.93
C ASN A 71 -16.25 -21.85 7.18
N HIS A 72 -15.04 -22.38 7.04
CA HIS A 72 -14.05 -22.46 8.13
C HIS A 72 -13.76 -21.08 8.74
N ARG A 73 -13.51 -20.07 7.90
CA ARG A 73 -13.31 -18.68 8.35
C ARG A 73 -14.52 -18.14 9.12
N MET A 74 -15.74 -18.45 8.67
CA MET A 74 -16.96 -18.02 9.35
C MET A 74 -17.13 -18.68 10.73
N GLU A 75 -16.76 -19.94 10.88
CA GLU A 75 -16.80 -20.66 12.16
C GLU A 75 -15.82 -20.04 13.18
N ILE A 76 -14.58 -19.77 12.74
CA ILE A 76 -13.56 -19.10 13.57
C ILE A 76 -14.04 -17.71 14.00
N LEU A 77 -14.60 -16.91 13.09
CA LEU A 77 -15.14 -15.58 13.42
C LEU A 77 -16.32 -15.64 14.39
N ALA A 78 -17.20 -16.63 14.24
CA ALA A 78 -18.31 -16.84 15.18
C ALA A 78 -17.81 -17.21 16.58
N LYS A 79 -16.78 -18.07 16.66
CA LYS A 79 -16.13 -18.43 17.92
C LYS A 79 -15.46 -17.22 18.57
N LEU A 80 -14.67 -16.44 17.81
CA LEU A 80 -14.05 -15.20 18.30
C LEU A 80 -15.08 -14.18 18.80
N ASN A 81 -16.19 -14.00 18.08
CA ASN A 81 -17.25 -13.09 18.50
C ASN A 81 -17.90 -13.55 19.83
N THR A 82 -18.02 -14.86 20.03
CA THR A 82 -18.53 -15.45 21.28
C THR A 82 -17.55 -15.19 22.43
N LEU A 83 -16.24 -15.38 22.20
CA LEU A 83 -15.20 -15.07 23.19
C LEU A 83 -15.21 -13.58 23.57
N VAL A 84 -15.38 -12.67 22.61
CA VAL A 84 -15.48 -11.22 22.88
C VAL A 84 -16.68 -10.91 23.76
N LYS A 85 -17.87 -11.42 23.43
CA LYS A 85 -19.08 -11.17 24.23
C LYS A 85 -18.95 -11.69 25.66
N GLN A 86 -18.41 -12.89 25.83
CA GLN A 86 -18.17 -13.46 27.15
C GLN A 86 -17.15 -12.63 27.94
N TRP A 87 -16.03 -12.28 27.31
CA TRP A 87 -15.00 -11.45 27.92
C TRP A 87 -15.53 -10.08 28.38
N VAL A 88 -16.32 -9.40 27.54
CA VAL A 88 -16.95 -8.12 27.90
C VAL A 88 -17.87 -8.28 29.11
N LYS A 89 -18.68 -9.36 29.16
CA LYS A 89 -19.52 -9.68 30.33
C LYS A 89 -18.65 -9.86 31.59
N ASP A 90 -17.63 -10.70 31.53
CA ASP A 90 -16.80 -11.08 32.68
C ASP A 90 -16.04 -9.88 33.27
N ILE A 91 -15.44 -9.04 32.43
CA ILE A 91 -14.76 -7.81 32.88
C ILE A 91 -15.74 -6.80 33.45
N SER A 92 -16.97 -6.76 32.94
CA SER A 92 -17.97 -5.83 33.46
C SER A 92 -18.46 -6.27 34.84
N VAL A 93 -18.66 -7.57 35.05
CA VAL A 93 -18.99 -8.14 36.36
C VAL A 93 -17.85 -7.92 37.36
N SER A 94 -16.59 -8.12 36.96
CA SER A 94 -15.44 -7.87 37.85
C SER A 94 -15.30 -6.40 38.24
N LYS A 95 -15.80 -5.47 37.41
CA LYS A 95 -15.95 -4.04 37.72
C LYS A 95 -17.24 -3.71 38.49
N ASN A 96 -17.82 -4.69 39.19
CA ASN A 96 -19.02 -4.59 40.04
C ASN A 96 -20.31 -4.23 39.28
N MET A 97 -20.40 -4.51 37.98
CA MET A 97 -21.66 -4.38 37.26
C MET A 97 -22.57 -5.59 37.55
N PRO A 98 -23.87 -5.39 37.82
CA PRO A 98 -24.81 -6.51 37.96
C PRO A 98 -24.83 -7.39 36.71
N GLU A 99 -24.89 -8.72 36.89
CA GLU A 99 -24.79 -9.68 35.78
C GLU A 99 -25.84 -9.45 34.69
N ALA A 100 -27.09 -9.20 35.07
CA ALA A 100 -28.18 -8.90 34.13
C ALA A 100 -27.98 -7.60 33.32
N ALA A 101 -27.15 -6.66 33.83
CA ALA A 101 -26.76 -5.47 33.09
C ALA A 101 -25.54 -5.74 32.20
N ALA A 102 -24.58 -6.54 32.68
CA ALA A 102 -23.40 -6.94 31.91
C ALA A 102 -23.76 -7.74 30.66
N GLU A 103 -24.79 -8.58 30.71
CA GLU A 103 -25.29 -9.35 29.54
C GLU A 103 -25.78 -8.46 28.38
N LYS A 104 -26.21 -7.24 28.67
CA LYS A 104 -26.75 -6.31 27.66
C LYS A 104 -25.66 -5.45 26.99
N LEU A 105 -24.43 -5.48 27.51
CA LEU A 105 -23.33 -4.66 26.99
C LEU A 105 -22.91 -5.05 25.58
N GLY A 106 -23.05 -6.32 25.23
CA GLY A 106 -22.69 -6.86 23.92
C GLY A 106 -21.17 -6.89 23.70
N GLY A 107 -20.73 -6.31 22.60
CA GLY A 107 -19.36 -6.44 22.09
C GLY A 107 -19.36 -7.26 20.80
N LYS A 108 -18.53 -6.86 19.83
CA LYS A 108 -18.63 -7.40 18.48
C LYS A 108 -17.29 -7.40 17.74
N ILE A 109 -17.09 -8.45 16.95
CA ILE A 109 -16.03 -8.54 15.95
C ILE A 109 -16.54 -7.97 14.63
N TYR A 110 -15.76 -7.09 14.03
CA TYR A 110 -15.93 -6.62 12.67
C TYR A 110 -14.75 -7.09 11.84
N THR A 111 -14.99 -7.44 10.59
CA THR A 111 -13.89 -7.69 9.64
C THR A 111 -13.69 -6.48 8.75
N PHE A 112 -12.46 -6.32 8.26
CA PHE A 112 -12.13 -5.30 7.29
C PHE A 112 -11.12 -5.83 6.28
N GLY A 113 -10.55 -4.94 5.47
CA GLY A 113 -9.47 -5.31 4.56
C GLY A 113 -9.92 -6.29 3.48
N SER A 114 -9.00 -7.17 3.07
CA SER A 114 -9.22 -7.97 1.86
C SER A 114 -10.30 -9.04 2.01
N TYR A 115 -10.46 -9.60 3.22
CA TYR A 115 -11.50 -10.58 3.54
C TYR A 115 -12.89 -9.92 3.46
N ARG A 116 -13.09 -8.79 4.13
CA ARG A 116 -14.38 -8.06 4.11
C ARG A 116 -14.75 -7.56 2.70
N LEU A 117 -13.76 -7.13 1.91
CA LEU A 117 -13.98 -6.77 0.51
C LEU A 117 -14.37 -7.98 -0.36
N GLY A 118 -14.13 -9.21 0.09
CA GLY A 118 -14.36 -10.43 -0.69
C GLY A 118 -13.34 -10.59 -1.82
N VAL A 119 -12.08 -10.19 -1.58
CA VAL A 119 -10.96 -10.26 -2.54
C VAL A 119 -9.68 -10.83 -1.92
N HIS A 120 -9.83 -11.58 -0.83
CA HIS A 120 -8.75 -12.34 -0.20
C HIS A 120 -8.40 -13.57 -1.06
N HIS A 121 -7.15 -14.01 -0.96
CA HIS A 121 -6.64 -15.17 -1.68
C HIS A 121 -6.55 -16.34 -0.71
N LYS A 122 -6.34 -17.56 -1.23
CA LYS A 122 -6.11 -18.73 -0.38
C LYS A 122 -4.91 -18.49 0.55
N GLY A 123 -5.09 -18.78 1.84
CA GLY A 123 -4.07 -18.54 2.87
C GLY A 123 -3.91 -17.08 3.29
N ALA A 124 -4.78 -16.17 2.86
CA ALA A 124 -4.77 -14.79 3.38
C ALA A 124 -5.17 -14.74 4.86
N ASP A 125 -4.65 -13.74 5.54
CA ASP A 125 -5.02 -13.33 6.89
C ASP A 125 -6.47 -12.79 6.96
N ILE A 126 -7.01 -12.77 8.17
CA ILE A 126 -8.25 -12.05 8.50
C ILE A 126 -7.89 -10.82 9.34
N ASP A 127 -8.09 -9.65 8.74
CA ASP A 127 -8.13 -8.37 9.41
C ASP A 127 -9.44 -8.23 10.21
N ALA A 128 -9.37 -8.23 11.54
CA ALA A 128 -10.52 -8.16 12.44
C ALA A 128 -10.38 -7.02 13.46
N LEU A 129 -11.51 -6.49 13.92
CA LEU A 129 -11.61 -5.43 14.91
C LEU A 129 -12.56 -5.85 16.03
N CYS A 130 -12.05 -5.94 17.24
CA CYS A 130 -12.84 -6.05 18.46
C CYS A 130 -13.34 -4.65 18.88
N VAL A 131 -14.67 -4.49 18.88
CA VAL A 131 -15.33 -3.26 19.34
C VAL A 131 -16.01 -3.52 20.67
N ALA A 132 -15.64 -2.74 21.68
CA ALA A 132 -16.13 -2.88 23.05
C ALA A 132 -16.74 -1.57 23.58
N PRO A 133 -17.65 -1.65 24.58
CA PRO A 133 -18.25 -0.48 25.21
C PRO A 133 -17.27 0.27 26.12
N ARG A 134 -17.67 1.47 26.55
CA ARG A 134 -16.82 2.45 27.25
C ARG A 134 -16.17 1.94 28.54
N ASN A 135 -16.74 0.95 29.20
CA ASN A 135 -16.25 0.39 30.47
C ASN A 135 -15.12 -0.64 30.29
N ILE A 136 -14.84 -1.05 29.06
CA ILE A 136 -13.76 -1.98 28.72
C ILE A 136 -12.55 -1.19 28.26
N GLU A 137 -11.39 -1.40 28.89
CA GLU A 137 -10.17 -0.65 28.60
C GLU A 137 -9.25 -1.40 27.63
N ARG A 138 -8.31 -0.66 27.03
CA ARG A 138 -7.31 -1.25 26.13
C ARG A 138 -6.35 -2.18 26.87
N THR A 139 -6.06 -1.87 28.14
CA THR A 139 -5.31 -2.73 29.06
C THR A 139 -6.02 -4.05 29.29
N ASP A 140 -7.35 -4.03 29.50
CA ASP A 140 -8.15 -5.25 29.61
C ASP A 140 -8.00 -6.13 28.37
N TYR A 141 -7.99 -5.53 27.17
CA TYR A 141 -7.83 -6.24 25.89
C TYR A 141 -6.45 -6.92 25.77
N PHE A 142 -5.36 -6.21 26.04
CA PHE A 142 -4.01 -6.79 25.90
C PHE A 142 -3.58 -7.69 27.06
N GLN A 143 -4.28 -7.63 28.20
CA GLN A 143 -4.02 -8.50 29.34
C GLN A 143 -5.03 -9.65 29.37
N SER A 144 -6.25 -9.38 29.83
CA SER A 144 -7.24 -10.41 30.10
C SER A 144 -7.72 -11.13 28.83
N PHE A 145 -8.02 -10.41 27.74
CA PHE A 145 -8.50 -11.04 26.52
C PHE A 145 -7.38 -11.81 25.79
N PHE A 146 -6.17 -11.26 25.77
CA PHE A 146 -4.99 -11.96 25.27
C PHE A 146 -4.78 -13.32 25.96
N GLU A 147 -4.92 -13.38 27.29
CA GLU A 147 -4.83 -14.64 28.04
C GLU A 147 -6.01 -15.59 27.77
N ILE A 148 -7.22 -15.08 27.49
CA ILE A 148 -8.36 -15.91 27.04
C ILE A 148 -8.06 -16.56 25.68
N LEU A 149 -7.47 -15.80 24.74
CA LEU A 149 -7.09 -16.30 23.43
C LEU A 149 -6.03 -17.40 23.52
N LYS A 150 -4.98 -17.20 24.34
CA LYS A 150 -3.90 -18.19 24.53
C LYS A 150 -4.36 -19.50 25.16
N LYS A 151 -5.49 -19.51 25.86
CA LYS A 151 -6.07 -20.72 26.45
C LYS A 151 -6.91 -21.53 25.48
N GLN A 152 -7.22 -21.00 24.28
CA GLN A 152 -7.95 -21.75 23.27
C GLN A 152 -7.04 -22.81 22.64
N PRO A 153 -7.44 -24.08 22.56
CA PRO A 153 -6.59 -25.14 22.02
C PRO A 153 -6.27 -24.96 20.54
N GLU A 154 -7.11 -24.22 19.80
CA GLU A 154 -6.92 -23.95 18.37
C GLU A 154 -6.01 -22.75 18.10
N VAL A 155 -5.63 -21.99 19.12
CA VAL A 155 -4.81 -20.78 18.97
C VAL A 155 -3.33 -21.12 19.14
N THR A 156 -2.55 -20.79 18.11
CA THR A 156 -1.09 -20.90 18.08
C THR A 156 -0.48 -19.56 17.68
N GLU A 157 0.84 -19.40 17.89
CA GLU A 157 1.61 -18.21 17.46
C GLU A 157 1.01 -16.87 17.94
N CYS A 158 0.34 -16.88 19.10
CA CYS A 158 -0.37 -15.72 19.63
C CYS A 158 0.61 -14.72 20.28
N ARG A 159 0.66 -13.50 19.74
CA ARG A 159 1.53 -12.41 20.18
C ARG A 159 0.81 -11.07 20.16
N SER A 160 1.16 -10.18 21.09
CA SER A 160 0.65 -8.80 21.14
C SER A 160 1.72 -7.81 20.68
N VAL A 161 1.31 -6.77 19.96
CA VAL A 161 2.17 -5.66 19.54
C VAL A 161 1.50 -4.34 19.92
N GLU A 162 1.65 -3.95 21.19
CA GLU A 162 0.95 -2.81 21.78
C GLU A 162 1.49 -1.44 21.34
N GLU A 163 2.78 -1.36 21.03
CA GLU A 163 3.47 -0.13 20.64
C GLU A 163 3.45 0.14 19.13
N ALA A 164 2.77 -0.72 18.35
CA ALA A 164 2.56 -0.48 16.93
C ALA A 164 1.72 0.80 16.71
N PHE A 165 1.85 1.39 15.51
CA PHE A 165 1.05 2.54 15.11
C PHE A 165 -0.47 2.26 15.28
N VAL A 166 -0.89 1.05 14.94
CA VAL A 166 -2.21 0.50 15.29
C VAL A 166 -1.95 -0.75 16.14
N PRO A 167 -2.23 -0.70 17.46
CA PRO A 167 -2.01 -1.85 18.35
C PRO A 167 -2.82 -3.07 17.91
N VAL A 168 -2.20 -4.25 17.92
CA VAL A 168 -2.76 -5.49 17.36
C VAL A 168 -2.37 -6.72 18.17
N ILE A 169 -3.27 -7.69 18.27
CA ILE A 169 -2.95 -9.08 18.64
C ILE A 169 -2.92 -9.89 17.34
N LYS A 170 -1.81 -10.59 17.10
CA LYS A 170 -1.63 -11.49 15.96
C LYS A 170 -1.67 -12.92 16.45
N MET A 171 -2.39 -13.79 15.77
CA MET A 171 -2.46 -15.21 16.13
C MET A 171 -2.74 -16.06 14.89
N ASN A 172 -2.40 -17.34 14.98
CA ASN A 172 -2.96 -18.35 14.12
C ASN A 172 -4.12 -19.02 14.89
N PHE A 173 -5.32 -18.98 14.33
CA PHE A 173 -6.51 -19.61 14.89
C PHE A 173 -6.96 -20.70 13.93
N ASP A 174 -6.77 -21.95 14.32
CA ASP A 174 -7.14 -23.15 13.56
C ASP A 174 -6.63 -23.13 12.10
N GLY A 175 -5.36 -22.77 11.94
CA GLY A 175 -4.67 -22.69 10.66
C GLY A 175 -4.83 -21.35 9.92
N ILE A 176 -5.59 -20.39 10.46
CA ILE A 176 -5.83 -19.09 9.84
C ILE A 176 -5.15 -17.96 10.62
N GLU A 177 -4.30 -17.18 9.95
CA GLU A 177 -3.72 -15.96 10.54
C GLU A 177 -4.81 -14.89 10.75
N ILE A 178 -4.83 -14.31 11.96
CA ILE A 178 -5.76 -13.26 12.35
C ILE A 178 -5.00 -12.09 12.96
N ASP A 179 -5.19 -10.93 12.36
CA ASP A 179 -4.77 -9.63 12.87
C ASP A 179 -5.97 -8.98 13.57
N LEU A 180 -6.00 -9.07 14.90
CA LEU A 180 -7.11 -8.57 15.71
C LEU A 180 -6.75 -7.20 16.32
N LEU A 181 -7.48 -6.17 15.91
CA LEU A 181 -7.39 -4.81 16.44
C LEU A 181 -8.39 -4.61 17.59
N PHE A 182 -8.23 -3.51 18.31
CA PHE A 182 -9.17 -3.09 19.37
C PHE A 182 -9.55 -1.62 19.28
N ALA A 183 -10.85 -1.37 19.42
CA ALA A 183 -11.43 -0.04 19.59
C ALA A 183 -12.46 -0.02 20.72
N ARG A 184 -12.33 0.97 21.60
CA ARG A 184 -13.31 1.27 22.64
C ARG A 184 -14.19 2.42 22.20
N LEU A 185 -15.50 2.21 22.09
CA LEU A 185 -16.44 3.30 21.80
C LEU A 185 -16.92 3.99 23.07
N SER A 186 -17.28 5.27 22.98
CA SER A 186 -17.90 6.03 24.08
C SER A 186 -19.39 5.68 24.26
N LEU A 187 -19.75 4.41 24.07
CA LEU A 187 -21.11 3.89 24.17
C LEU A 187 -21.26 2.98 25.38
N LYS A 188 -22.46 2.91 25.93
CA LYS A 188 -22.78 2.02 27.04
C LYS A 188 -22.86 0.56 26.58
N GLU A 189 -23.44 0.32 25.41
CA GLU A 189 -23.74 -1.01 24.87
C GLU A 189 -23.33 -1.02 23.39
N ILE A 190 -22.93 -2.19 22.89
CA ILE A 190 -22.57 -2.43 21.48
C ILE A 190 -23.57 -3.44 20.90
N PRO A 191 -24.62 -2.99 20.17
CA PRO A 191 -25.60 -3.85 19.54
C PRO A 191 -25.03 -4.75 18.44
N ASP A 192 -25.74 -5.84 18.13
CA ASP A 192 -25.34 -6.78 17.06
C ASP A 192 -25.53 -6.21 15.66
N ASP A 193 -26.46 -5.29 15.44
CA ASP A 193 -26.75 -4.61 14.18
C ASP A 193 -26.01 -3.26 14.03
N PHE A 194 -25.02 -3.01 14.89
CA PHE A 194 -24.33 -1.74 14.96
C PHE A 194 -23.46 -1.44 13.72
N ASP A 195 -23.54 -0.19 13.22
CA ASP A 195 -22.82 0.32 12.05
C ASP A 195 -21.74 1.32 12.49
N LEU A 196 -20.51 1.13 12.00
CA LEU A 196 -19.34 1.94 12.37
C LEU A 196 -19.15 3.20 11.52
N ARG A 197 -19.98 3.41 10.47
CA ARG A 197 -19.79 4.50 9.50
C ARG A 197 -20.11 5.90 10.04
N ASP A 198 -20.94 6.03 11.07
CA ASP A 198 -21.29 7.34 11.64
C ASP A 198 -20.04 8.04 12.21
N ASP A 199 -19.73 9.23 11.71
CA ASP A 199 -18.58 10.03 12.14
C ASP A 199 -18.68 10.46 13.61
N ASN A 200 -19.89 10.60 14.15
CA ASN A 200 -20.09 10.99 15.55
C ASN A 200 -19.55 9.95 16.54
N LEU A 201 -19.38 8.70 16.10
CA LEU A 201 -18.76 7.64 16.90
C LEU A 201 -17.31 7.94 17.27
N LEU A 202 -16.64 8.78 16.49
CA LEU A 202 -15.24 9.16 16.73
C LEU A 202 -15.09 10.27 17.77
N LYS A 203 -16.19 10.88 18.22
CA LYS A 203 -16.17 11.99 19.17
C LYS A 203 -15.54 11.54 20.49
N ASN A 204 -14.51 12.28 20.93
CA ASN A 204 -13.76 12.03 22.17
C ASN A 204 -13.06 10.67 22.25
N LEU A 205 -12.85 9.99 21.11
CA LEU A 205 -12.04 8.76 21.08
C LEU A 205 -10.55 9.07 21.08
N ASP A 206 -9.77 8.16 21.68
CA ASP A 206 -8.31 8.24 21.60
C ASP A 206 -7.83 7.98 20.16
N PRO A 207 -6.70 8.59 19.73
CA PRO A 207 -6.19 8.42 18.37
C PRO A 207 -5.95 6.95 17.99
N ARG A 208 -5.57 6.06 18.93
CA ARG A 208 -5.35 4.65 18.62
C ARG A 208 -6.68 3.96 18.26
N SER A 209 -7.78 4.22 18.97
CA SER A 209 -9.12 3.71 18.64
C SER A 209 -9.64 4.23 17.29
N VAL A 210 -9.42 5.51 16.99
CA VAL A 210 -9.81 6.10 15.69
C VAL A 210 -9.08 5.41 14.55
N ARG A 211 -7.77 5.17 14.70
CA ARG A 211 -6.99 4.42 13.70
C ARG A 211 -7.48 2.98 13.53
N SER A 212 -7.81 2.28 14.61
CA SER A 212 -8.38 0.93 14.54
C SER A 212 -9.73 0.88 13.83
N LEU A 213 -10.62 1.85 14.08
CA LEU A 213 -11.94 1.94 13.45
C LEU A 213 -11.87 2.24 11.95
N ASN A 214 -10.86 3.00 11.51
CA ASN A 214 -10.73 3.41 10.13
C ASN A 214 -10.60 2.23 9.16
N GLY A 215 -10.02 1.10 9.56
CA GLY A 215 -9.96 -0.11 8.72
C GLY A 215 -11.35 -0.55 8.25
N CYS A 216 -12.28 -0.73 9.20
CA CYS A 216 -13.67 -1.10 8.93
C CYS A 216 -14.39 0.00 8.13
N ARG A 217 -14.31 1.25 8.60
CA ARG A 217 -15.02 2.39 8.00
C ARG A 217 -14.63 2.60 6.54
N VAL A 218 -13.33 2.57 6.23
CA VAL A 218 -12.84 2.69 4.84
C VAL A 218 -13.32 1.54 3.97
N THR A 219 -13.29 0.32 4.50
CA THR A 219 -13.69 -0.87 3.74
C THR A 219 -15.17 -0.82 3.37
N ASP A 220 -16.05 -0.51 4.33
CA ASP A 220 -17.49 -0.43 4.09
C ASP A 220 -17.85 0.79 3.22
N GLU A 221 -17.15 1.93 3.35
CA GLU A 221 -17.30 3.07 2.44
C GLU A 221 -16.93 2.70 1.00
N ILE A 222 -15.84 1.96 0.76
CA ILE A 222 -15.47 1.51 -0.59
C ILE A 222 -16.60 0.67 -1.20
N LEU A 223 -17.16 -0.27 -0.44
CA LEU A 223 -18.26 -1.12 -0.91
C LEU A 223 -19.54 -0.31 -1.19
N ALA A 224 -19.81 0.74 -0.41
CA ALA A 224 -20.95 1.63 -0.64
C ALA A 224 -20.75 2.59 -1.83
N LEU A 225 -19.51 2.79 -2.28
CA LEU A 225 -19.12 3.77 -3.32
C LEU A 225 -18.87 3.14 -4.69
N VAL A 226 -19.10 1.84 -4.86
CA VAL A 226 -19.03 1.14 -6.14
C VAL A 226 -20.43 0.79 -6.68
N PRO A 227 -20.69 0.93 -7.99
CA PRO A 227 -22.00 0.66 -8.59
C PRO A 227 -22.32 -0.83 -8.68
N ASN A 228 -21.31 -1.68 -8.86
CA ASN A 228 -21.46 -3.13 -8.95
C ASN A 228 -20.31 -3.81 -8.18
N ILE A 229 -20.66 -4.48 -7.07
CA ILE A 229 -19.67 -5.08 -6.15
C ILE A 229 -18.96 -6.28 -6.79
N GLU A 230 -19.66 -7.10 -7.58
CA GLU A 230 -19.07 -8.30 -8.19
C GLU A 230 -18.04 -7.95 -9.28
N ASN A 231 -18.38 -7.00 -10.15
CA ASN A 231 -17.44 -6.48 -11.15
C ASN A 231 -16.23 -5.81 -10.48
N PHE A 232 -16.46 -5.06 -9.40
CA PHE A 232 -15.39 -4.49 -8.58
C PHE A 232 -14.46 -5.57 -8.00
N ARG A 233 -15.02 -6.62 -7.39
CA ARG A 233 -14.26 -7.73 -6.78
C ARG A 233 -13.38 -8.43 -7.80
N LEU A 234 -13.94 -8.82 -8.95
CA LEU A 234 -13.19 -9.51 -9.99
C LEU A 234 -12.07 -8.64 -10.56
N ALA A 235 -12.35 -7.36 -10.86
CA ALA A 235 -11.33 -6.42 -11.32
C ALA A 235 -10.23 -6.22 -10.25
N LEU A 236 -10.60 -6.09 -8.98
CA LEU A 236 -9.64 -5.91 -7.90
C LEU A 236 -8.76 -7.15 -7.68
N ARG A 237 -9.31 -8.37 -7.81
CA ARG A 237 -8.50 -9.61 -7.79
C ARG A 237 -7.44 -9.60 -8.90
N ALA A 238 -7.83 -9.24 -10.12
CA ALA A 238 -6.91 -9.13 -11.25
C ALA A 238 -5.81 -8.07 -11.02
N ILE A 239 -6.17 -6.86 -10.57
CA ILE A 239 -5.21 -5.78 -10.31
C ILE A 239 -4.27 -6.13 -9.15
N LYS A 240 -4.75 -6.78 -8.08
CA LYS A 240 -3.89 -7.22 -6.97
C LYS A 240 -2.88 -8.27 -7.43
N LEU A 241 -3.32 -9.26 -8.22
CA LEU A 241 -2.43 -10.27 -8.78
C LEU A 241 -1.37 -9.63 -9.68
N TRP A 242 -1.80 -8.77 -10.62
CA TRP A 242 -0.93 -8.00 -11.50
C TRP A 242 0.11 -7.21 -10.71
N ALA A 243 -0.32 -6.40 -9.73
CA ALA A 243 0.58 -5.57 -8.93
C ALA A 243 1.61 -6.41 -8.14
N LYS A 244 1.21 -7.56 -7.59
CA LYS A 244 2.11 -8.51 -6.91
C LYS A 244 3.13 -9.10 -7.90
N LYS A 245 2.69 -9.57 -9.07
CA LYS A 245 3.55 -10.15 -10.11
C LYS A 245 4.54 -9.14 -10.69
N HIS A 246 4.14 -7.87 -10.76
CA HIS A 246 4.96 -6.78 -11.28
C HIS A 246 5.84 -6.10 -10.23
N GLY A 247 5.82 -6.56 -8.97
CA GLY A 247 6.72 -6.05 -7.93
C GLY A 247 6.38 -4.63 -7.47
N ILE A 248 5.11 -4.24 -7.51
CA ILE A 248 4.63 -2.90 -7.11
C ILE A 248 3.55 -2.97 -6.02
N TYR A 249 3.56 -4.03 -5.21
CA TYR A 249 2.64 -4.24 -4.10
C TYR A 249 3.41 -4.28 -2.77
N SER A 250 3.55 -3.14 -2.09
CA SER A 250 4.10 -3.01 -0.73
C SER A 250 4.06 -1.55 -0.28
N ASN A 251 3.27 -1.21 0.74
CA ASN A 251 3.22 0.15 1.29
C ASN A 251 4.47 0.51 2.11
N SER A 252 5.07 -0.46 2.81
CA SER A 252 6.30 -0.29 3.59
C SER A 252 7.48 0.15 2.71
N LEU A 253 7.53 -0.36 1.47
CA LEU A 253 8.59 -0.10 0.50
C LEU A 253 8.28 1.05 -0.48
N GLY A 254 7.21 1.81 -0.24
CA GLY A 254 6.87 2.98 -1.05
C GLY A 254 6.07 2.70 -2.31
N TYR A 255 5.50 1.50 -2.45
CA TYR A 255 4.47 1.18 -3.45
C TYR A 255 3.07 1.23 -2.83
N PHE A 256 2.08 0.70 -3.55
CA PHE A 256 0.69 0.68 -3.10
C PHE A 256 0.38 -0.58 -2.28
N GLY A 257 -0.34 -0.39 -1.17
CA GLY A 257 -0.94 -1.47 -0.38
C GLY A 257 -2.33 -1.87 -0.89
N GLY A 258 -2.92 -2.88 -0.25
CA GLY A 258 -4.21 -3.47 -0.69
C GLY A 258 -5.37 -2.47 -0.74
N VAL A 259 -5.51 -1.62 0.28
CA VAL A 259 -6.57 -0.59 0.33
C VAL A 259 -6.40 0.47 -0.77
N THR A 260 -5.17 0.84 -1.10
CA THR A 260 -4.87 1.78 -2.18
C THR A 260 -5.32 1.22 -3.53
N TRP A 261 -4.99 -0.04 -3.82
CA TRP A 261 -5.45 -0.70 -5.04
C TRP A 261 -6.99 -0.79 -5.09
N ALA A 262 -7.64 -1.09 -3.97
CA ALA A 262 -9.09 -1.12 -3.87
C ALA A 262 -9.71 0.25 -4.22
N MET A 263 -9.16 1.35 -3.71
CA MET A 263 -9.66 2.69 -4.03
C MET A 263 -9.44 3.08 -5.49
N LEU A 264 -8.31 2.72 -6.10
CA LEU A 264 -8.09 2.97 -7.53
C LEU A 264 -9.08 2.20 -8.41
N VAL A 265 -9.34 0.94 -8.10
CA VAL A 265 -10.34 0.13 -8.82
C VAL A 265 -11.74 0.68 -8.58
N ALA A 266 -12.10 1.02 -7.34
CA ALA A 266 -13.39 1.63 -7.03
C ALA A 266 -13.61 2.93 -7.80
N ARG A 267 -12.59 3.78 -7.92
CA ARG A 267 -12.67 5.00 -8.73
C ARG A 267 -12.90 4.70 -10.20
N THR A 268 -12.29 3.63 -10.73
CA THR A 268 -12.53 3.18 -12.11
C THR A 268 -13.98 2.73 -12.29
N CYS A 269 -14.52 1.97 -11.33
CA CYS A 269 -15.93 1.56 -11.35
C CYS A 269 -16.89 2.76 -11.34
N GLN A 270 -16.60 3.82 -10.57
CA GLN A 270 -17.42 5.04 -10.59
C GLN A 270 -17.44 5.74 -11.96
N LEU A 271 -16.32 5.68 -12.69
CA LEU A 271 -16.19 6.31 -14.01
C LEU A 271 -16.85 5.48 -15.13
N TYR A 272 -17.06 4.17 -14.91
CA TYR A 272 -17.63 3.22 -15.87
C TYR A 272 -18.63 2.28 -15.18
N PRO A 273 -19.78 2.79 -14.70
CA PRO A 273 -20.63 2.09 -13.75
C PRO A 273 -21.26 0.79 -14.26
N ASN A 274 -21.48 0.70 -15.57
CA ASN A 274 -22.14 -0.46 -16.18
C ASN A 274 -21.13 -1.42 -16.84
N ALA A 275 -19.84 -1.12 -16.82
CA ALA A 275 -18.83 -1.93 -17.49
C ALA A 275 -18.59 -3.29 -16.80
N ALA A 276 -18.30 -4.32 -17.60
CA ALA A 276 -17.87 -5.63 -17.12
C ALA A 276 -16.42 -5.59 -16.60
N ALA A 277 -16.03 -6.59 -15.81
CA ALA A 277 -14.72 -6.62 -15.14
C ALA A 277 -13.52 -6.53 -16.11
N ALA A 278 -13.56 -7.21 -17.27
CA ALA A 278 -12.50 -7.09 -18.28
C ALA A 278 -12.31 -5.65 -18.75
N THR A 279 -13.41 -4.98 -19.10
CA THR A 279 -13.40 -3.58 -19.49
C THR A 279 -12.92 -2.68 -18.35
N LEU A 280 -13.31 -2.94 -17.10
CA LEU A 280 -12.82 -2.20 -15.94
C LEU A 280 -11.30 -2.33 -15.75
N VAL A 281 -10.72 -3.52 -15.93
CA VAL A 281 -9.27 -3.73 -15.87
C VAL A 281 -8.55 -2.95 -16.98
N HIS A 282 -9.09 -2.93 -18.21
CA HIS A 282 -8.55 -2.10 -19.29
C HIS A 282 -8.64 -0.60 -18.97
N LYS A 283 -9.82 -0.14 -18.53
CA LYS A 283 -10.05 1.27 -18.18
C LYS A 283 -9.24 1.73 -16.97
N PHE A 284 -8.93 0.85 -16.04
CA PHE A 284 -8.05 1.13 -14.91
C PHE A 284 -6.68 1.62 -15.42
N PHE A 285 -6.06 0.87 -16.34
CA PHE A 285 -4.78 1.27 -16.91
C PHE A 285 -4.90 2.55 -17.72
N LEU A 286 -5.98 2.73 -18.48
CA LEU A 286 -6.22 3.96 -19.26
C LEU A 286 -6.29 5.19 -18.36
N VAL A 287 -7.04 5.11 -17.26
CA VAL A 287 -7.25 6.21 -16.33
C VAL A 287 -5.94 6.55 -15.63
N PHE A 288 -5.25 5.57 -15.05
CA PHE A 288 -4.10 5.84 -14.17
C PHE A 288 -2.76 6.01 -14.89
N SER A 289 -2.62 5.53 -16.13
CA SER A 289 -1.49 5.91 -16.99
C SER A 289 -1.54 7.37 -17.44
N ARG A 290 -2.75 7.95 -17.54
CA ARG A 290 -2.99 9.33 -17.98
C ARG A 290 -3.35 10.29 -16.85
N TRP A 291 -3.39 9.80 -15.61
CA TRP A 291 -3.75 10.61 -14.46
C TRP A 291 -2.71 11.71 -14.22
N LYS A 292 -3.18 12.96 -14.06
CA LYS A 292 -2.32 14.12 -13.85
C LYS A 292 -1.88 14.23 -12.38
N TRP A 293 -0.92 13.40 -11.98
CA TRP A 293 -0.32 13.49 -10.64
C TRP A 293 0.37 14.85 -10.43
N PRO A 294 0.27 15.48 -9.24
CA PRO A 294 -0.20 14.94 -7.96
C PRO A 294 -1.69 15.21 -7.66
N ASN A 295 -2.57 15.39 -8.66
CA ASN A 295 -4.01 15.53 -8.37
C ASN A 295 -4.53 14.31 -7.59
N PRO A 296 -5.29 14.50 -6.49
CA PRO A 296 -5.69 13.40 -5.63
C PRO A 296 -6.78 12.54 -6.24
N VAL A 297 -6.71 11.23 -6.00
CA VAL A 297 -7.81 10.32 -6.26
C VAL A 297 -8.77 10.34 -5.07
N LEU A 298 -10.01 10.76 -5.31
CA LEU A 298 -11.09 10.85 -4.32
C LEU A 298 -12.27 9.95 -4.75
N LEU A 299 -12.84 9.22 -3.80
CA LEU A 299 -14.05 8.39 -4.04
C LEU A 299 -15.36 9.10 -3.69
N LYS A 300 -15.31 10.12 -2.84
CA LYS A 300 -16.44 10.97 -2.45
C LYS A 300 -15.95 12.37 -2.14
N HIS A 301 -16.87 13.33 -2.05
CA HIS A 301 -16.52 14.65 -1.53
C HIS A 301 -16.05 14.53 -0.08
N LEU A 302 -15.09 15.39 0.30
CA LEU A 302 -14.57 15.43 1.66
C LEU A 302 -15.68 15.93 2.59
N ASP A 303 -16.00 15.14 3.62
CA ASP A 303 -17.01 15.52 4.61
C ASP A 303 -16.47 16.68 5.47
N ASN A 304 -17.30 17.69 5.73
CA ASN A 304 -16.93 18.81 6.60
C ASN A 304 -17.24 18.48 8.07
N VAL A 305 -16.49 17.53 8.62
CA VAL A 305 -16.62 17.10 10.02
C VAL A 305 -15.51 17.73 10.85
N ASN A 306 -15.89 18.43 11.92
CA ASN A 306 -14.95 19.09 12.80
C ASN A 306 -14.83 18.38 14.16
N LEU A 307 -14.21 17.19 14.16
CA LEU A 307 -13.80 16.50 15.40
C LEU A 307 -12.32 16.72 15.74
N ARG A 308 -11.69 17.73 15.11
CA ARG A 308 -10.29 18.15 15.33
C ARG A 308 -9.22 17.08 15.06
N PHE A 309 -9.58 16.00 14.37
CA PHE A 309 -8.57 15.07 13.85
C PHE A 309 -7.86 15.69 12.66
N GLN A 310 -6.59 15.33 12.45
CA GLN A 310 -5.85 15.73 11.27
C GLN A 310 -6.50 15.09 10.04
N VAL A 311 -6.85 15.91 9.06
CA VAL A 311 -7.39 15.48 7.76
C VAL A 311 -6.38 15.87 6.68
N TRP A 312 -6.19 15.00 5.68
CA TRP A 312 -5.37 15.33 4.53
C TRP A 312 -5.97 16.52 3.78
N ASP A 313 -5.25 17.64 3.74
CA ASP A 313 -5.65 18.82 2.99
C ASP A 313 -4.41 19.68 2.65
N PRO A 314 -3.93 19.64 1.38
CA PRO A 314 -2.73 20.36 0.97
C PRO A 314 -2.89 21.89 1.01
N ARG A 315 -4.11 22.43 1.15
CA ARG A 315 -4.33 23.87 1.24
C ARG A 315 -3.89 24.38 2.61
N VAL A 316 -4.16 23.61 3.67
CA VAL A 316 -3.89 23.99 5.07
C VAL A 316 -2.61 23.36 5.62
N ASN A 317 -2.25 22.15 5.19
CA ASN A 317 -1.07 21.44 5.67
C ASN A 317 0.04 21.42 4.63
N ALA A 318 1.19 22.03 4.95
CA ALA A 318 2.32 22.12 4.04
C ALA A 318 2.93 20.75 3.70
N SER A 319 2.94 19.79 4.64
CA SER A 319 3.49 18.45 4.39
C SER A 319 2.74 17.73 3.26
N ASP A 320 1.42 17.93 3.20
CA ASP A 320 0.54 17.25 2.27
C ASP A 320 0.76 17.70 0.82
N ARG A 321 1.35 18.89 0.62
CA ARG A 321 1.69 19.44 -0.71
C ARG A 321 2.80 18.67 -1.42
N TYR A 322 3.63 17.95 -0.67
CA TYR A 322 4.75 17.17 -1.20
C TYR A 322 4.37 15.73 -1.56
N HIS A 323 3.13 15.31 -1.34
CA HIS A 323 2.68 13.97 -1.71
C HIS A 323 2.63 13.80 -3.24
N LEU A 324 3.32 12.76 -3.75
CA LEU A 324 3.55 12.58 -5.18
C LEU A 324 2.37 11.92 -5.91
N MET A 325 1.69 10.97 -5.27
CA MET A 325 0.57 10.22 -5.85
C MET A 325 -0.59 10.06 -4.85
N PRO A 326 -1.23 11.16 -4.39
CA PRO A 326 -2.18 11.11 -3.28
C PRO A 326 -3.46 10.32 -3.65
N ILE A 327 -3.78 9.32 -2.83
CA ILE A 327 -5.00 8.52 -2.94
C ILE A 327 -5.66 8.52 -1.56
N ILE A 328 -6.85 9.11 -1.47
CA ILE A 328 -7.39 9.55 -0.19
C ILE A 328 -8.48 8.60 0.29
N THR A 329 -8.38 8.17 1.55
CA THR A 329 -9.38 7.29 2.17
C THR A 329 -10.73 8.00 2.26
N PRO A 330 -11.85 7.33 1.94
CA PRO A 330 -13.17 7.97 1.89
C PRO A 330 -13.76 8.31 3.26
N ALA A 331 -13.45 7.51 4.30
CA ALA A 331 -13.96 7.72 5.64
C ALA A 331 -13.21 8.83 6.38
N TYR A 332 -13.94 9.66 7.13
CA TYR A 332 -13.34 10.64 8.03
C TYR A 332 -12.66 9.94 9.25
N PRO A 333 -11.51 10.44 9.73
CA PRO A 333 -10.69 11.49 9.13
C PRO A 333 -9.93 10.99 7.90
N GLN A 334 -10.10 11.68 6.76
CA GLN A 334 -9.52 11.26 5.50
C GLN A 334 -7.99 11.41 5.54
N GLN A 335 -7.27 10.39 5.08
CA GLN A 335 -5.80 10.34 5.05
C GLN A 335 -5.32 9.95 3.65
N ASN A 336 -4.09 10.35 3.32
CA ASN A 336 -3.42 9.84 2.13
C ASN A 336 -2.92 8.40 2.39
N SER A 337 -3.34 7.42 1.59
CA SER A 337 -2.90 6.02 1.74
C SER A 337 -1.57 5.72 1.05
N THR A 338 -0.94 6.70 0.42
CA THR A 338 0.29 6.56 -0.38
C THR A 338 1.36 7.58 -0.04
N PHE A 339 1.41 8.02 1.22
CA PHE A 339 2.40 8.98 1.71
C PHE A 339 3.86 8.47 1.61
N ASN A 340 4.07 7.15 1.47
CA ASN A 340 5.40 6.54 1.32
C ASN A 340 5.95 6.52 -0.11
N VAL A 341 5.16 6.95 -1.11
CA VAL A 341 5.61 6.94 -2.52
C VAL A 341 6.76 7.93 -2.71
N SER A 342 7.87 7.45 -3.28
CA SER A 342 9.03 8.25 -3.67
C SER A 342 9.02 8.52 -5.18
N GLU A 343 9.96 9.34 -5.67
CA GLU A 343 10.03 9.63 -7.10
C GLU A 343 10.44 8.38 -7.90
N SER A 344 11.29 7.52 -7.34
CA SER A 344 11.64 6.22 -7.94
C SER A 344 10.44 5.30 -8.03
N THR A 345 9.71 5.09 -6.91
CA THR A 345 8.58 4.16 -6.93
C THR A 345 7.45 4.69 -7.82
N LYS A 346 7.21 6.01 -7.84
CA LYS A 346 6.30 6.65 -8.81
C LYS A 346 6.68 6.36 -10.26
N LYS A 347 7.95 6.53 -10.64
CA LYS A 347 8.44 6.21 -12.00
C LYS A 347 8.20 4.74 -12.35
N VAL A 348 8.45 3.81 -11.43
CA VAL A 348 8.18 2.38 -11.62
C VAL A 348 6.69 2.13 -11.81
N ILE A 349 5.83 2.66 -10.92
CA ILE A 349 4.37 2.50 -11.00
C ILE A 349 3.83 3.02 -12.34
N LEU A 350 4.25 4.22 -12.77
CA LEU A 350 3.83 4.79 -14.06
C LEU A 350 4.31 3.95 -15.25
N THR A 351 5.53 3.40 -15.19
CA THR A 351 6.03 2.48 -16.22
C THR A 351 5.15 1.24 -16.32
N GLU A 352 4.79 0.66 -15.18
CA GLU A 352 3.95 -0.54 -15.16
C GLU A 352 2.50 -0.24 -15.56
N PHE A 353 1.93 0.94 -15.25
CA PHE A 353 0.63 1.34 -15.78
C PHE A 353 0.61 1.47 -17.31
N ASN A 354 1.64 2.09 -17.90
CA ASN A 354 1.76 2.20 -19.35
C ASN A 354 1.93 0.83 -20.03
N ARG A 355 2.69 -0.08 -19.38
CA ARG A 355 2.82 -1.46 -19.83
C ARG A 355 1.49 -2.21 -19.75
N GLY A 356 0.77 -2.10 -18.63
CA GLY A 356 -0.56 -2.70 -18.45
C GLY A 356 -1.57 -2.18 -19.46
N MET A 357 -1.55 -0.88 -19.76
CA MET A 357 -2.37 -0.26 -20.81
C MET A 357 -2.09 -0.91 -22.17
N SER A 358 -0.82 -1.01 -22.55
CA SER A 358 -0.41 -1.58 -23.83
C SER A 358 -0.81 -3.06 -23.96
N ILE A 359 -0.68 -3.84 -22.88
CA ILE A 359 -1.05 -5.26 -22.89
C ILE A 359 -2.57 -5.42 -22.97
N THR A 360 -3.31 -4.67 -22.15
CA THR A 360 -4.77 -4.77 -22.12
C THR A 360 -5.42 -4.27 -23.41
N ASP A 361 -4.84 -3.29 -24.12
CA ASP A 361 -5.28 -2.95 -25.49
C ASP A 361 -5.26 -4.18 -26.42
N GLU A 362 -4.17 -4.95 -26.40
CA GLU A 362 -4.04 -6.13 -27.26
C GLU A 362 -4.96 -7.29 -26.82
N ILE A 363 -5.24 -7.40 -25.51
CA ILE A 363 -6.20 -8.37 -24.96
C ILE A 363 -7.62 -8.02 -25.41
N MET A 364 -8.02 -6.75 -25.29
CA MET A 364 -9.35 -6.31 -25.69
C MET A 364 -9.56 -6.44 -27.21
N LEU A 365 -8.50 -6.34 -28.02
CA LEU A 365 -8.51 -6.63 -29.46
C LEU A 365 -8.44 -8.13 -29.79
N GLY A 366 -8.38 -9.02 -28.78
CA GLY A 366 -8.34 -10.47 -28.96
C GLY A 366 -7.05 -11.03 -29.52
N ARG A 367 -5.94 -10.27 -29.48
CA ARG A 367 -4.66 -10.69 -30.08
C ARG A 367 -3.78 -11.48 -29.12
N VAL A 368 -4.00 -11.34 -27.82
CA VAL A 368 -3.29 -12.05 -26.74
C VAL A 368 -4.24 -12.36 -25.58
N GLY A 369 -3.92 -13.38 -24.78
CA GLY A 369 -4.70 -13.76 -23.60
C GLY A 369 -4.29 -13.04 -22.32
N TRP A 370 -5.10 -13.21 -21.27
CA TRP A 370 -4.91 -12.56 -19.96
C TRP A 370 -3.65 -12.99 -19.21
N ASP A 371 -3.13 -14.21 -19.43
CA ASP A 371 -1.88 -14.67 -18.82
C ASP A 371 -0.73 -13.70 -19.06
N ARG A 372 -0.75 -13.01 -20.20
CA ARG A 372 0.25 -12.02 -20.58
C ARG A 372 0.32 -10.84 -19.61
N LEU A 373 -0.82 -10.46 -19.03
CA LEU A 373 -0.88 -9.39 -18.03
C LEU A 373 -0.27 -9.84 -16.70
N PHE A 374 -0.27 -11.13 -16.38
CA PHE A 374 0.21 -11.66 -15.10
C PHE A 374 1.65 -12.19 -15.15
N GLU A 375 2.32 -12.05 -16.30
CA GLU A 375 3.73 -12.40 -16.47
C GLU A 375 4.66 -11.41 -15.74
N ALA A 376 5.42 -11.93 -14.77
CA ALA A 376 6.37 -11.14 -14.01
C ALA A 376 7.47 -10.54 -14.91
N PRO A 377 7.73 -9.22 -14.85
CA PRO A 377 8.89 -8.61 -15.47
C PRO A 377 10.19 -9.20 -14.91
N SER A 378 11.21 -9.38 -15.77
CA SER A 378 12.51 -9.87 -15.27
C SER A 378 13.29 -8.75 -14.58
N PHE A 379 13.07 -8.63 -13.27
CA PHE A 379 13.72 -7.62 -12.42
C PHE A 379 15.25 -7.74 -12.45
N PHE A 380 15.79 -8.96 -12.34
CA PHE A 380 17.23 -9.20 -12.22
C PHE A 380 18.02 -9.01 -13.52
N TYR A 381 17.32 -8.94 -14.66
CA TYR A 381 17.95 -8.62 -15.95
C TYR A 381 17.65 -7.21 -16.44
N ARG A 382 16.66 -6.52 -15.86
CA ARG A 382 16.34 -5.12 -16.15
C ARG A 382 17.48 -4.16 -15.82
N TYR A 383 18.18 -4.39 -14.71
CA TYR A 383 19.23 -3.50 -14.21
C TYR A 383 20.64 -4.07 -14.40
N ARG A 384 21.62 -3.19 -14.58
CA ARG A 384 23.04 -3.57 -14.66
C ARG A 384 23.70 -3.62 -13.29
N HIS A 385 23.19 -2.83 -12.35
CA HIS A 385 23.74 -2.65 -11.01
C HIS A 385 22.64 -2.85 -9.97
N PHE A 386 23.03 -3.38 -8.82
CA PHE A 386 22.13 -3.65 -7.71
C PHE A 386 22.79 -3.27 -6.38
N ILE A 387 21.98 -2.96 -5.38
CA ILE A 387 22.34 -3.08 -3.97
C ILE A 387 21.65 -4.32 -3.43
N VAL A 388 22.40 -5.14 -2.70
CA VAL A 388 21.89 -6.31 -1.96
C VAL A 388 21.93 -5.98 -0.48
N LEU A 389 20.80 -6.08 0.20
CA LEU A 389 20.69 -6.00 1.66
C LEU A 389 20.63 -7.42 2.19
N LEU A 390 21.55 -7.79 3.08
CA LEU A 390 21.60 -9.05 3.81
C LEU A 390 21.22 -8.79 5.25
N VAL A 391 20.16 -9.44 5.70
CA VAL A 391 19.66 -9.36 7.07
C VAL A 391 19.90 -10.70 7.71
N ASN A 392 20.66 -10.74 8.79
CA ASN A 392 21.10 -11.97 9.44
C ASN A 392 20.58 -12.02 10.88
N SER A 393 20.21 -13.21 11.36
CA SER A 393 19.86 -13.47 12.76
C SER A 393 20.21 -14.91 13.17
N GLN A 394 20.22 -15.18 14.49
CA GLN A 394 20.56 -16.51 15.03
C GLN A 394 19.35 -17.41 15.28
N THR A 395 18.18 -16.84 15.57
CA THR A 395 16.93 -17.58 15.80
C THR A 395 15.85 -17.13 14.81
N ALA A 396 14.83 -17.97 14.59
CA ALA A 396 13.74 -17.66 13.67
C ALA A 396 12.89 -16.47 14.15
N ASP A 397 12.58 -16.41 15.45
CA ASP A 397 11.78 -15.33 16.05
C ASP A 397 12.49 -13.98 15.92
N ASP A 398 13.78 -13.95 16.29
CA ASP A 398 14.64 -12.79 16.12
C ASP A 398 14.74 -12.37 14.65
N HIS A 399 14.80 -13.34 13.74
CA HIS A 399 14.85 -13.08 12.31
C HIS A 399 13.59 -12.39 11.80
N LEU A 400 12.42 -12.86 12.24
CA LEU A 400 11.14 -12.31 11.82
C LEU A 400 10.99 -10.85 12.27
N GLU A 401 11.28 -10.54 13.53
CA GLU A 401 11.23 -9.18 14.06
C GLU A 401 12.24 -8.26 13.39
N TRP A 402 13.49 -8.72 13.26
CA TRP A 402 14.57 -7.94 12.67
C TRP A 402 14.32 -7.65 11.18
N CYS A 403 13.86 -8.65 10.41
CA CYS A 403 13.44 -8.46 9.02
C CYS A 403 12.32 -7.43 8.90
N GLY A 404 11.30 -7.50 9.76
CA GLY A 404 10.21 -6.54 9.78
C GLY A 404 10.69 -5.10 10.03
N LEU A 405 11.63 -4.91 10.97
CA LEU A 405 12.23 -3.60 11.20
C LEU A 405 13.01 -3.11 9.97
N VAL A 406 13.90 -3.94 9.41
CA VAL A 406 14.71 -3.56 8.24
C VAL A 406 13.81 -3.19 7.07
N GLU A 407 12.82 -4.02 6.74
CA GLU A 407 11.87 -3.77 5.65
C GLU A 407 11.19 -2.40 5.81
N SER A 408 10.77 -2.05 7.04
CA SER A 408 10.13 -0.76 7.33
C SER A 408 11.02 0.47 7.08
N LYS A 409 12.34 0.28 6.95
CA LYS A 409 13.35 1.34 6.77
C LYS A 409 13.94 1.39 5.37
N VAL A 410 13.79 0.35 4.53
CA VAL A 410 14.41 0.30 3.19
C VAL A 410 14.06 1.54 2.34
N ARG A 411 12.84 2.08 2.47
CA ARG A 411 12.44 3.33 1.80
C ARG A 411 13.36 4.54 2.10
N LEU A 412 13.99 4.57 3.28
CA LEU A 412 14.95 5.62 3.65
C LEU A 412 16.21 5.52 2.80
N LEU A 413 16.70 4.31 2.54
CA LEU A 413 17.82 4.09 1.62
C LEU A 413 17.45 4.54 0.21
N ILE A 414 16.25 4.22 -0.27
CA ILE A 414 15.77 4.70 -1.58
C ILE A 414 15.78 6.22 -1.65
N GLY A 415 15.25 6.90 -0.64
CA GLY A 415 15.27 8.37 -0.56
C GLY A 415 16.68 8.96 -0.46
N ASN A 416 17.65 8.26 0.15
CA ASN A 416 19.04 8.69 0.16
C ASN A 416 19.67 8.56 -1.23
N LEU A 417 19.45 7.43 -1.91
CA LEU A 417 19.97 7.16 -3.26
C LEU A 417 19.40 8.15 -4.30
N GLU A 418 18.13 8.54 -4.19
CA GLU A 418 17.49 9.52 -5.07
C GLU A 418 18.15 10.91 -5.02
N ARG A 419 18.85 11.24 -3.92
CA ARG A 419 19.57 12.51 -3.78
C ARG A 419 20.97 12.48 -4.40
N ILE A 420 21.49 11.30 -4.73
CA ILE A 420 22.81 11.16 -5.32
C ILE A 420 22.72 11.58 -6.80
N PRO A 421 23.53 12.55 -7.25
CA PRO A 421 23.60 12.92 -8.66
C PRO A 421 23.84 11.70 -9.54
N HIS A 422 23.24 11.70 -10.73
CA HIS A 422 23.33 10.63 -11.74
C HIS A 422 22.60 9.32 -11.40
N ILE A 423 22.02 9.13 -10.20
CA ILE A 423 21.07 8.03 -9.97
C ILE A 423 19.70 8.46 -10.49
N VAL A 424 19.26 7.81 -11.57
CA VAL A 424 17.97 8.10 -12.22
C VAL A 424 16.82 7.38 -11.51
N LEU A 425 17.10 6.17 -11.00
CA LEU A 425 16.13 5.30 -10.37
C LEU A 425 16.78 4.33 -9.39
N ALA A 426 16.18 4.20 -8.20
CA ALA A 426 16.43 3.11 -7.25
C ALA A 426 15.15 2.27 -7.07
N HIS A 427 15.12 1.07 -7.66
CA HIS A 427 13.95 0.19 -7.69
C HIS A 427 14.13 -0.97 -6.71
N VAL A 428 13.51 -0.89 -5.54
CA VAL A 428 13.43 -2.01 -4.58
C VAL A 428 12.48 -3.10 -5.07
N ASN A 429 12.92 -4.36 -5.08
CA ASN A 429 12.05 -5.52 -5.26
C ASN A 429 11.32 -5.82 -3.94
N PRO A 430 9.97 -5.83 -3.92
CA PRO A 430 9.24 -6.12 -2.69
C PRO A 430 9.39 -7.53 -2.15
N LYS A 431 9.83 -8.48 -2.98
CA LYS A 431 10.04 -9.85 -2.55
C LYS A 431 11.32 -9.95 -1.73
N CYS A 432 11.19 -10.49 -0.52
CA CYS A 432 12.31 -10.99 0.27
C CYS A 432 12.75 -12.37 -0.26
N PHE A 433 14.05 -12.62 -0.31
CA PHE A 433 14.63 -13.89 -0.75
C PHE A 433 15.45 -14.51 0.38
N GLU A 434 15.32 -15.80 0.59
CA GLU A 434 16.16 -16.52 1.53
C GLU A 434 17.47 -16.96 0.86
N LEU A 435 18.59 -16.79 1.56
CA LEU A 435 19.85 -17.38 1.14
C LEU A 435 19.85 -18.87 1.50
N LYS A 436 19.56 -19.74 0.52
CA LYS A 436 19.70 -21.18 0.71
C LYS A 436 21.18 -21.54 0.90
N LYS A 437 21.58 -21.85 2.14
CA LYS A 437 22.85 -22.54 2.38
C LYS A 437 22.77 -23.90 1.69
N GLY A 438 23.80 -24.26 0.91
CA GLY A 438 23.86 -25.57 0.26
C GLY A 438 23.57 -26.66 1.28
N ALA A 439 22.57 -27.50 1.01
CA ALA A 439 22.20 -28.60 1.88
C ALA A 439 23.37 -29.59 1.96
N ALA A 440 24.12 -29.54 3.05
CA ALA A 440 24.93 -30.66 3.48
C ALA A 440 24.01 -31.64 4.24
N SER A 441 23.67 -32.74 3.56
CA SER A 441 23.27 -34.04 4.10
C SER A 441 22.12 -34.10 5.12
N ALA A 442 20.91 -34.36 4.61
CA ALA A 442 19.93 -35.20 5.28
C ALA A 442 19.07 -35.91 4.22
N ASN A 443 19.62 -36.99 3.67
CA ASN A 443 18.93 -38.20 3.15
C ASN A 443 19.82 -38.87 2.10
N ASN A 444 20.61 -39.85 2.55
CA ASN A 444 20.96 -41.01 1.72
C ASN A 444 21.33 -42.16 2.66
N SER A 445 20.30 -42.88 3.08
CA SER A 445 20.46 -44.27 3.47
C SER A 445 20.30 -45.12 2.21
N GLN A 446 21.34 -45.91 1.92
CA GLN A 446 21.35 -47.10 1.04
C GLN A 446 21.36 -46.88 -0.48
N ASN A 447 22.56 -46.84 -1.07
CA ASN A 447 23.18 -47.98 -1.78
C ASN A 447 24.03 -47.59 -3.01
N ASN A 448 25.17 -48.28 -3.11
CA ASN A 448 26.04 -48.57 -4.26
C ASN A 448 27.09 -47.55 -4.75
N SER A 449 28.31 -47.75 -4.21
CA SER A 449 29.56 -48.06 -4.92
C SER A 449 29.77 -47.51 -6.34
N GLY A 450 30.65 -46.52 -6.44
CA GLY A 450 31.36 -46.16 -7.68
C GLY A 450 32.07 -44.81 -7.58
N ASN A 451 33.39 -44.85 -7.33
CA ASN A 451 34.40 -43.80 -7.55
C ASN A 451 34.07 -42.37 -7.10
N GLU A 452 34.41 -42.04 -5.85
CA GLU A 452 34.05 -40.78 -5.20
C GLU A 452 35.20 -39.77 -4.98
N GLU A 453 36.36 -39.89 -5.64
CA GLU A 453 37.50 -38.99 -5.35
C GLU A 453 37.86 -37.93 -6.41
N GLU A 454 37.25 -37.89 -7.60
CA GLU A 454 37.65 -36.91 -8.65
C GLU A 454 36.61 -35.86 -9.06
N LEU A 455 35.44 -35.79 -8.41
CA LEU A 455 34.39 -34.80 -8.74
C LEU A 455 34.08 -33.77 -7.63
N LYS A 456 34.79 -33.81 -6.50
CA LYS A 456 34.55 -32.89 -5.36
C LYS A 456 35.30 -31.55 -5.41
N GLN A 457 36.05 -31.23 -6.47
CA GLN A 457 36.94 -30.05 -6.46
C GLN A 457 36.58 -28.86 -7.36
N GLN A 458 35.42 -28.81 -8.03
CA GLN A 458 35.15 -27.68 -8.95
C GLN A 458 33.86 -26.86 -8.80
N GLN A 459 32.97 -27.12 -7.84
CA GLN A 459 31.81 -26.22 -7.64
C GLN A 459 31.37 -26.15 -6.17
N GLN A 460 32.09 -25.47 -5.26
CA GLN A 460 31.47 -25.08 -3.97
C GLN A 460 32.10 -24.04 -3.01
N PRO A 461 33.00 -23.09 -3.38
CA PRO A 461 33.50 -22.12 -2.36
C PRO A 461 32.74 -20.79 -2.24
N ALA A 462 31.77 -20.44 -3.11
CA ALA A 462 31.31 -19.04 -3.18
C ALA A 462 30.18 -18.63 -2.21
N GLN A 463 29.29 -19.53 -1.81
CA GLN A 463 28.10 -19.18 -1.00
C GLN A 463 28.35 -19.26 0.52
N SER A 464 29.22 -20.16 0.98
CA SER A 464 29.61 -20.27 2.40
C SER A 464 30.39 -19.05 2.91
N ALA A 465 30.95 -18.23 2.01
CA ALA A 465 31.67 -17.00 2.34
C ALA A 465 30.77 -15.76 2.54
N ILE A 466 29.46 -15.85 2.25
CA ILE A 466 28.56 -14.68 2.27
C ILE A 466 28.09 -14.35 3.69
N THR A 467 27.71 -15.37 4.46
CA THR A 467 27.26 -15.22 5.86
C THR A 467 27.37 -16.56 6.59
N THR A 468 27.78 -16.52 7.86
CA THR A 468 27.79 -17.67 8.76
C THR A 468 26.47 -17.84 9.51
N ALA A 469 25.61 -16.81 9.57
CA ALA A 469 24.36 -16.81 10.33
C ALA A 469 23.35 -17.85 9.80
N PRO A 470 22.63 -18.57 10.68
CA PRO A 470 21.69 -19.62 10.29
C PRO A 470 20.50 -19.08 9.49
N TYR A 471 20.00 -17.90 9.83
CA TYR A 471 18.92 -17.23 9.11
C TYR A 471 19.46 -16.01 8.35
N CYS A 472 19.20 -15.95 7.05
CA CYS A 472 19.62 -14.84 6.19
C CYS A 472 18.56 -14.52 5.14
N SER A 473 18.05 -13.29 5.19
CA SER A 473 17.08 -12.73 4.26
C SER A 473 17.73 -11.65 3.40
N LEU A 474 17.32 -11.60 2.13
CA LEU A 474 17.91 -10.76 1.10
C LEU A 474 16.86 -9.85 0.46
N TRP A 475 17.18 -8.56 0.36
CA TRP A 475 16.45 -7.62 -0.50
C TRP A 475 17.36 -7.09 -1.59
N PHE A 476 16.77 -6.81 -2.75
CA PHE A 476 17.49 -6.31 -3.93
C PHE A 476 16.91 -4.98 -4.38
N ILE A 477 17.81 -4.03 -4.63
CA ILE A 477 17.48 -2.71 -5.17
C ILE A 477 18.20 -2.57 -6.50
N GLY A 478 17.46 -2.54 -7.61
CA GLY A 478 18.00 -2.28 -8.94
C GLY A 478 18.32 -0.80 -9.12
N LEU A 479 19.49 -0.50 -9.68
CA LEU A 479 19.93 0.87 -9.91
C LEU A 479 19.99 1.18 -11.40
N GLU A 480 19.47 2.35 -11.76
CA GLU A 480 19.64 2.96 -13.07
C GLU A 480 20.43 4.26 -12.93
N PHE A 481 21.51 4.36 -13.68
CA PHE A 481 22.37 5.54 -13.73
C PHE A 481 22.13 6.31 -15.01
N GLU A 482 22.37 7.62 -14.96
CA GLU A 482 22.37 8.49 -16.13
C GLU A 482 23.39 8.01 -17.16
N ARG A 483 23.09 8.15 -18.45
CA ARG A 483 24.00 7.76 -19.51
C ARG A 483 25.08 8.83 -19.67
N SER A 484 26.18 8.67 -18.93
CA SER A 484 27.41 9.45 -19.14
C SER A 484 28.60 8.52 -19.24
N GLU A 485 29.58 8.90 -20.04
CA GLU A 485 30.85 8.17 -20.14
C GLU A 485 31.61 8.31 -18.82
N ASN A 486 32.10 7.18 -18.29
CA ASN A 486 32.97 7.08 -17.10
C ASN A 486 32.42 7.60 -15.76
N LEU A 487 31.15 7.32 -15.43
CA LEU A 487 30.62 7.55 -14.09
C LEU A 487 31.22 6.57 -13.06
N ASN A 488 32.00 7.09 -12.10
CA ASN A 488 32.39 6.38 -10.89
C ASN A 488 31.66 7.01 -9.70
N ILE A 489 30.51 6.44 -9.35
CA ILE A 489 29.65 6.94 -8.27
C ILE A 489 29.91 6.11 -7.02
N ASP A 490 30.33 6.78 -5.96
CA ASP A 490 30.50 6.14 -4.66
C ASP A 490 29.16 6.07 -3.92
N LEU A 491 28.75 4.85 -3.55
CA LEU A 491 27.52 4.59 -2.80
C LEU A 491 27.80 4.30 -1.32
N THR A 492 29.07 4.27 -0.92
CA THR A 492 29.52 3.78 0.40
C THR A 492 28.91 4.60 1.53
N GLU A 493 28.96 5.93 1.45
CA GLU A 493 28.41 6.81 2.49
C GLU A 493 26.90 6.61 2.68
N SER A 494 26.12 6.59 1.59
CA SER A 494 24.67 6.42 1.66
C SER A 494 24.27 5.05 2.22
N ILE A 495 25.03 4.01 1.85
CA ILE A 495 24.85 2.65 2.37
C ILE A 495 25.20 2.58 3.86
N GLN A 496 26.32 3.18 4.26
CA GLN A 496 26.78 3.19 5.64
C GLN A 496 25.81 3.95 6.55
N ASN A 497 25.40 5.16 6.16
CA ASN A 497 24.42 5.97 6.90
C ASN A 497 23.10 5.23 7.11
N PHE A 498 22.62 4.50 6.11
CA PHE A 498 21.43 3.67 6.26
C PHE A 498 21.64 2.51 7.25
N THR A 499 22.74 1.79 7.11
CA THR A 499 23.08 0.63 7.97
C THR A 499 23.19 1.06 9.44
N GLU A 500 23.88 2.17 9.70
CA GLU A 500 24.00 2.77 11.04
C GLU A 500 22.65 3.20 11.60
N HIS A 501 21.82 3.89 10.80
CA HIS A 501 20.49 4.31 11.23
C HIS A 501 19.61 3.14 11.66
N VAL A 502 19.61 2.04 10.89
CA VAL A 502 18.84 0.84 11.20
C VAL A 502 19.32 0.18 12.50
N ASN A 503 20.64 0.03 12.66
CA ASN A 503 21.23 -0.52 13.88
C ASN A 503 20.93 0.35 15.11
N MET A 504 21.12 1.67 15.00
CA MET A 504 20.81 2.62 16.07
C MET A 504 19.33 2.56 16.47
N HIS A 505 18.42 2.47 15.49
CA HIS A 505 16.99 2.31 15.78
C HIS A 505 16.73 1.02 16.56
N GLY A 506 17.28 -0.11 16.09
CA GLY A 506 17.14 -1.41 16.74
C GLY A 506 17.62 -1.42 18.19
N VAL A 507 18.73 -0.72 18.48
CA VAL A 507 19.24 -0.54 19.85
C VAL A 507 18.26 0.30 20.69
N ASN A 508 17.79 1.44 20.17
CA ASN A 508 16.94 2.36 20.90
C ASN A 508 15.60 1.74 21.33
N ILE A 509 15.04 0.86 20.50
CA ILE A 509 13.81 0.13 20.82
C ILE A 509 14.06 -1.20 21.54
N LYS A 510 15.31 -1.48 21.93
CA LYS A 510 15.75 -2.72 22.62
C LYS A 510 15.39 -4.01 21.86
N MET A 511 15.34 -3.94 20.53
CA MET A 511 15.04 -5.08 19.64
C MET A 511 16.32 -5.74 19.12
N LEU A 512 17.40 -4.98 18.91
CA LEU A 512 18.65 -5.52 18.37
C LEU A 512 19.34 -6.41 19.42
N LYS A 513 19.45 -7.70 19.12
CA LYS A 513 20.10 -8.72 19.95
C LYS A 513 21.42 -9.17 19.34
N GLU A 514 22.24 -9.86 20.14
CA GLU A 514 23.50 -10.44 19.66
C GLU A 514 23.27 -11.38 18.46
N GLY A 515 24.07 -11.21 17.41
CA GLY A 515 23.96 -12.00 16.18
C GLY A 515 22.93 -11.50 15.15
N MET A 516 22.10 -10.50 15.49
CA MET A 516 21.34 -9.73 14.49
C MET A 516 22.28 -8.75 13.77
N SER A 517 22.24 -8.72 12.44
CA SER A 517 23.00 -7.75 11.66
C SER A 517 22.34 -7.41 10.32
N ILE A 518 22.70 -6.26 9.77
CA ILE A 518 22.35 -5.85 8.41
C ILE A 518 23.63 -5.46 7.67
N ILE A 519 23.79 -5.98 6.45
CA ILE A 519 24.91 -5.70 5.57
C ILE A 519 24.35 -5.27 4.22
N ALA A 520 24.86 -4.18 3.66
CA ALA A 520 24.44 -3.68 2.36
C ALA A 520 25.64 -3.63 1.42
N ARG A 521 25.50 -4.18 0.20
CA ARG A 521 26.59 -4.29 -0.78
C ARG A 521 26.15 -3.87 -2.17
N HIS A 522 26.99 -3.10 -2.86
CA HIS A 522 26.85 -2.91 -4.31
C HIS A 522 27.35 -4.13 -5.07
N VAL A 523 26.60 -4.54 -6.10
CA VAL A 523 26.97 -5.64 -6.98
C VAL A 523 26.58 -5.33 -8.43
N LYS A 524 27.36 -5.86 -9.38
CA LYS A 524 26.99 -5.88 -10.80
C LYS A 524 26.08 -7.08 -11.06
N ARG A 525 25.22 -6.99 -12.09
CA ARG A 525 24.32 -8.09 -12.50
C ARG A 525 25.03 -9.45 -12.63
N LYS A 526 26.25 -9.47 -13.17
CA LYS A 526 27.06 -10.69 -13.36
C LYS A 526 27.42 -11.39 -12.03
N GLN A 527 27.37 -10.68 -10.91
CA GLN A 527 27.69 -11.21 -9.57
C GLN A 527 26.45 -11.71 -8.83
N LEU A 528 25.23 -11.57 -9.40
CA LEU A 528 24.00 -12.01 -8.74
C LEU A 528 23.93 -13.53 -8.53
N SER A 529 24.64 -14.32 -9.33
CA SER A 529 24.71 -15.78 -9.17
C SER A 529 25.36 -16.23 -7.86
N VAL A 530 26.03 -15.32 -7.15
CA VAL A 530 26.56 -15.57 -5.81
C VAL A 530 25.43 -15.59 -4.77
N TYR A 531 24.40 -14.77 -4.97
CA TYR A 531 23.30 -14.57 -4.00
C TYR A 531 22.02 -15.34 -4.37
N LEU A 532 21.82 -15.64 -5.66
CA LEU A 532 20.61 -16.24 -6.19
C LEU A 532 20.93 -17.53 -6.93
N ASP A 533 19.97 -18.45 -6.89
CA ASP A 533 20.05 -19.72 -7.61
C ASP A 533 20.27 -19.51 -9.13
N ALA A 534 21.19 -20.28 -9.70
CA ALA A 534 21.57 -20.13 -11.11
C ALA A 534 20.42 -20.49 -12.05
N ASP A 535 19.60 -21.48 -11.72
CA ASP A 535 18.46 -21.87 -12.55
C ASP A 535 17.32 -20.86 -12.46
N PHE A 536 17.10 -20.26 -11.30
CA PHE A 536 16.24 -19.09 -11.14
C PHE A 536 16.67 -17.95 -12.06
N LEU A 537 17.96 -17.60 -12.07
CA LEU A 537 18.48 -16.56 -12.97
C LEU A 537 18.39 -16.94 -14.46
N LYS A 538 18.48 -18.22 -14.82
CA LYS A 538 18.24 -18.66 -16.21
C LYS A 538 16.77 -18.47 -16.62
N ARG A 539 15.82 -18.80 -15.73
CA ARG A 539 14.38 -18.60 -15.98
C ARG A 539 14.05 -17.12 -16.16
N GLU A 540 14.60 -16.27 -15.30
CA GLU A 540 14.48 -14.80 -15.40
C GLU A 540 14.99 -14.29 -16.76
N ARG A 541 16.16 -14.76 -17.21
CA ARG A 541 16.71 -14.39 -18.52
C ARG A 541 15.77 -14.74 -19.66
N LYS A 542 15.24 -15.97 -19.66
CA LYS A 542 14.32 -16.44 -20.70
C LYS A 542 13.02 -15.61 -20.70
N SER A 543 12.52 -15.24 -19.52
CA SER A 543 11.36 -14.34 -19.40
C SER A 543 11.64 -12.98 -20.06
N MET A 544 12.81 -12.38 -19.81
CA MET A 544 13.21 -11.14 -20.48
C MET A 544 13.27 -11.27 -22.01
N GLU A 545 13.90 -12.33 -22.52
CA GLU A 545 14.04 -12.56 -23.96
C GLU A 545 12.67 -12.74 -24.65
N ASN A 546 11.77 -13.51 -24.02
CA ASN A 546 10.38 -13.65 -24.48
C ASN A 546 9.64 -12.31 -24.49
N HIS A 547 9.85 -11.47 -23.47
CA HIS A 547 9.22 -10.16 -23.38
C HIS A 547 9.70 -9.21 -24.48
N ASN A 548 11.00 -9.16 -24.74
CA ASN A 548 11.59 -8.33 -25.79
C ASN A 548 11.11 -8.76 -27.18
N ASN A 549 11.09 -10.08 -27.46
CA ASN A 549 10.61 -10.60 -28.74
C ASN A 549 9.15 -10.24 -28.99
N PHE A 550 8.31 -10.33 -27.97
CA PHE A 550 6.91 -9.91 -28.05
C PHE A 550 6.77 -8.42 -28.36
N ASN A 551 7.47 -7.55 -27.62
CA ASN A 551 7.41 -6.10 -27.83
C ASN A 551 7.87 -5.72 -29.24
N ASN A 552 8.95 -6.33 -29.73
CA ASN A 552 9.43 -6.13 -31.11
C ASN A 552 8.39 -6.57 -32.15
N THR A 553 7.77 -7.73 -31.93
CA THR A 553 6.71 -8.24 -32.82
C THR A 553 5.50 -7.31 -32.84
N MET A 554 5.11 -6.77 -31.68
CA MET A 554 4.00 -5.83 -31.57
C MET A 554 4.30 -4.48 -32.23
N MET A 555 5.50 -3.93 -32.01
CA MET A 555 5.92 -2.72 -32.70
C MET A 555 5.94 -2.91 -34.23
N ALA A 556 6.41 -4.06 -34.72
CA ALA A 556 6.38 -4.39 -36.14
C ALA A 556 4.95 -4.49 -36.69
N LYS A 557 4.03 -5.15 -35.97
CA LYS A 557 2.60 -5.24 -36.35
C LYS A 557 1.94 -3.86 -36.39
N ARG A 558 2.19 -2.99 -35.41
CA ARG A 558 1.65 -1.60 -35.40
C ARG A 558 2.18 -0.76 -36.55
N LYS A 559 3.48 -0.87 -36.88
CA LYS A 559 4.06 -0.21 -38.06
C LYS A 559 3.43 -0.72 -39.36
N ARG A 560 3.16 -2.03 -39.47
CA ARG A 560 2.50 -2.61 -40.63
C ARG A 560 1.05 -2.14 -40.78
N LEU A 561 0.27 -2.18 -39.69
CA LEU A 561 -1.12 -1.71 -39.68
C LEU A 561 -1.24 -0.22 -40.03
N SER A 562 -0.33 0.62 -39.52
CA SER A 562 -0.29 2.04 -39.87
C SER A 562 0.09 2.25 -41.35
N SER A 563 1.02 1.47 -41.90
CA SER A 563 1.35 1.52 -43.33
C SER A 563 0.21 1.02 -44.23
N GLU A 564 -0.51 -0.04 -43.83
CA GLU A 564 -1.66 -0.57 -44.57
C GLU A 564 -2.85 0.40 -44.53
N LEU A 565 -3.08 1.08 -43.39
CA LEU A 565 -4.10 2.12 -43.26
C LEU A 565 -3.76 3.38 -44.08
N ALA A 566 -2.48 3.75 -44.17
CA ALA A 566 -2.02 4.84 -45.03
C ALA A 566 -2.19 4.50 -46.52
N GLN A 567 -1.86 3.27 -46.93
CA GLN A 567 -2.03 2.81 -48.32
C GLN A 567 -3.50 2.67 -48.75
N SER A 568 -4.40 2.36 -47.82
CA SER A 568 -5.85 2.30 -48.10
C SER A 568 -6.54 3.67 -48.13
N GLN A 569 -5.84 4.75 -47.74
CA GLN A 569 -6.30 6.13 -47.97
C GLN A 569 -5.81 6.74 -49.30
N GLU A 570 -4.86 6.10 -50.01
CA GLU A 570 -4.33 6.58 -51.29
C GLU A 570 -5.08 6.06 -52.54
N THR A 571 -6.12 5.23 -52.38
CA THR A 571 -6.92 4.71 -53.51
C THR A 571 -8.23 5.47 -53.71
N LEU A 572 -8.15 6.75 -54.07
CA LEU A 572 -9.22 7.43 -54.79
C LEU A 572 -8.74 7.75 -56.22
N PRO A 573 -9.51 7.42 -57.27
CA PRO A 573 -9.08 7.67 -58.64
C PRO A 573 -9.06 9.19 -58.93
N PRO A 574 -8.21 9.66 -59.85
CA PRO A 574 -8.07 11.08 -60.13
C PRO A 574 -9.35 11.64 -60.76
N ALA A 575 -10.02 12.55 -60.06
CA ALA A 575 -11.12 13.32 -60.62
C ALA A 575 -10.57 14.45 -61.51
N ASN A 576 -11.07 14.50 -62.75
CA ASN A 576 -10.84 15.55 -63.74
C ASN A 576 -11.19 16.95 -63.18
N PRO A 577 -10.45 18.03 -63.51
CA PRO A 577 -10.68 19.34 -62.93
C PRO A 577 -11.67 20.17 -63.77
N ARG A 578 -12.94 20.26 -63.37
CA ARG A 578 -13.83 21.37 -63.78
C ARG A 578 -14.91 21.67 -62.73
N GLY A 579 -14.94 22.93 -62.27
CA GLY A 579 -16.15 23.59 -61.78
C GLY A 579 -16.12 24.07 -60.32
N ARG A 580 -16.10 25.40 -60.14
CA ARG A 580 -16.62 26.16 -58.98
C ARG A 580 -18.04 25.63 -58.62
N ASP A 581 -18.48 25.55 -57.37
CA ASP A 581 -18.78 26.69 -56.49
C ASP A 581 -19.23 26.25 -55.07
N SER A 582 -19.08 27.15 -54.09
CA SER A 582 -19.92 27.37 -52.88
C SER A 582 -20.02 26.35 -51.70
N GLY A 583 -19.42 26.75 -50.55
CA GLY A 583 -20.13 26.95 -49.26
C GLY A 583 -20.52 25.78 -48.34
N ASN A 584 -19.66 25.44 -47.35
CA ASN A 584 -19.92 25.42 -45.88
C ASN A 584 -18.88 24.59 -45.12
N LYS A 585 -18.15 25.23 -44.19
CA LYS A 585 -17.14 24.62 -43.30
C LYS A 585 -17.83 23.88 -42.15
N VAL A 586 -17.63 22.57 -42.06
CA VAL A 586 -17.74 21.79 -40.81
C VAL A 586 -16.32 21.44 -40.37
N GLN A 587 -15.88 22.01 -39.26
CA GLN A 587 -14.53 21.86 -38.73
C GLN A 587 -14.49 20.69 -37.73
N ARG A 588 -13.87 19.56 -38.11
CA ARG A 588 -13.54 18.48 -37.18
C ARG A 588 -12.02 18.33 -37.15
N LEU A 589 -11.44 18.71 -36.01
CA LEU A 589 -10.02 18.60 -35.69
C LEU A 589 -9.64 17.13 -35.48
N SER A 590 -8.69 16.63 -36.27
CA SER A 590 -7.89 15.44 -35.95
C SER A 590 -6.45 15.92 -35.74
N GLU A 591 -6.06 16.08 -34.47
CA GLU A 591 -4.67 16.26 -34.06
C GLU A 591 -3.92 14.93 -34.17
N SER A 592 -2.90 14.92 -35.02
CA SER A 592 -1.89 13.88 -35.11
C SER A 592 -0.80 14.13 -34.08
N LEU A 593 -0.65 13.21 -33.13
CA LEU A 593 0.54 13.08 -32.30
C LEU A 593 1.53 12.17 -33.02
N ALA A 594 2.65 12.75 -33.46
CA ALA A 594 3.92 12.03 -33.66
C ALA A 594 5.03 12.88 -33.05
N GLU A 595 5.84 12.22 -32.25
CA GLU A 595 6.86 12.73 -31.33
C GLU A 595 8.07 13.33 -32.07
N ASP A 596 8.76 14.29 -31.44
CA ASP A 596 10.20 14.13 -31.18
C ASP A 596 10.76 15.17 -30.19
N ASN A 597 11.52 14.67 -29.23
CA ASN A 597 12.37 15.42 -28.31
C ASN A 597 13.70 15.75 -28.99
N SER A 598 14.02 17.03 -29.17
CA SER A 598 15.40 17.52 -29.07
C SER A 598 15.42 19.01 -28.74
N ASN A 599 15.92 19.33 -27.54
CA ASN A 599 16.15 20.69 -27.06
C ASN A 599 17.52 21.19 -27.55
N ALA A 600 17.53 22.28 -28.32
CA ALA A 600 18.67 23.18 -28.44
C ALA A 600 18.15 24.61 -28.70
N SER A 601 18.76 25.56 -27.98
CA SER A 601 18.37 26.94 -27.77
C SER A 601 18.11 27.81 -29.02
N SER A 602 17.18 28.76 -28.89
CA SER A 602 17.39 30.17 -29.30
C SER A 602 16.32 31.10 -28.73
N GLU A 603 16.78 32.21 -28.15
CA GLU A 603 15.97 33.39 -27.79
C GLU A 603 15.56 34.16 -29.05
N LEU A 604 14.33 34.68 -29.12
CA LEU A 604 14.02 36.13 -29.22
C LEU A 604 12.49 36.39 -29.37
N GLY A 605 11.97 37.31 -28.57
CA GLY A 605 11.07 38.37 -29.04
C GLY A 605 9.55 38.18 -29.03
N GLY A 606 8.90 38.75 -28.01
CA GLY A 606 7.89 39.81 -28.25
C GLY A 606 6.39 39.50 -28.11
N LEU A 607 5.79 40.24 -27.16
CA LEU A 607 4.41 40.81 -27.14
C LEU A 607 3.29 40.01 -26.41
N THR A 608 2.97 40.50 -25.21
CA THR A 608 1.66 40.40 -24.53
C THR A 608 0.73 41.54 -25.03
N PRO A 609 -0.61 41.43 -24.87
CA PRO A 609 -1.34 41.95 -23.68
C PRO A 609 -2.55 41.04 -23.30
N THR A 610 -3.28 41.09 -22.17
CA THR A 610 -3.46 42.01 -21.03
C THR A 610 -4.36 41.30 -20.00
N THR A 611 -4.14 41.56 -18.70
CA THR A 611 -5.10 41.34 -17.60
C THR A 611 -5.24 42.65 -16.82
N PRO A 612 -6.42 43.04 -16.29
CA PRO A 612 -6.53 44.26 -15.48
C PRO A 612 -6.31 44.02 -13.98
N THR A 613 -5.30 44.73 -13.46
CA THR A 613 -5.29 45.67 -12.30
C THR A 613 -6.01 45.36 -10.98
N ALA A 614 -5.22 45.32 -9.89
CA ALA A 614 -5.40 46.06 -8.62
C ALA A 614 -4.11 45.93 -7.78
N ALA A 615 -3.24 46.95 -7.74
CA ALA A 615 -3.11 48.01 -6.73
C ALA A 615 -2.14 47.66 -5.56
N GLN A 616 -1.04 48.43 -5.54
CA GLN A 616 0.15 48.38 -4.68
C GLN A 616 -0.10 48.92 -3.27
N MET A 617 0.72 48.50 -2.28
CA MET A 617 1.40 49.42 -1.36
C MET A 617 2.81 48.90 -1.01
N SER A 618 3.80 49.62 -1.54
CA SER A 618 5.13 50.00 -1.01
C SER A 618 5.87 49.16 0.06
N ALA A 619 7.03 48.64 -0.33
CA ALA A 619 8.22 48.42 0.52
C ALA A 619 8.98 49.75 0.76
N PRO A 620 10.08 49.80 1.55
CA PRO A 620 11.37 49.44 0.96
C PRO A 620 12.47 48.84 1.88
N ASN A 621 13.35 48.07 1.22
CA ASN A 621 14.82 47.96 1.33
C ASN A 621 15.53 47.71 2.68
N PHE A 622 16.45 46.72 2.69
CA PHE A 622 17.85 46.97 2.32
C PHE A 622 18.63 45.68 2.00
N LYS A 623 19.66 45.86 1.16
CA LYS A 623 20.58 44.91 0.55
C LYS A 623 21.58 44.27 1.53
N ALA A 624 22.02 43.08 1.14
CA ALA A 624 23.15 42.32 1.69
C ALA A 624 24.52 42.98 1.43
N ALA A 625 25.50 42.68 2.31
CA ALA A 625 26.91 42.50 1.94
C ALA A 625 27.67 41.71 3.02
N ALA A 626 28.67 40.96 2.56
CA ALA A 626 29.43 39.91 3.24
C ALA A 626 30.56 40.40 4.16
N LYS A 627 31.00 39.54 5.10
CA LYS A 627 32.34 38.89 5.11
C LYS A 627 32.67 38.20 6.44
N ASN A 628 33.32 37.04 6.31
CA ASN A 628 34.42 36.43 7.08
C ASN A 628 34.63 36.77 8.56
N GLY A 629 34.89 35.74 9.37
CA GLY A 629 35.73 35.89 10.55
C GLY A 629 35.54 34.79 11.58
N SER A 630 36.61 34.07 11.86
CA SER A 630 36.76 32.96 12.80
C SER A 630 36.79 33.37 14.28
N ASP A 631 36.72 32.33 15.11
CA ASP A 631 37.36 32.17 16.42
C ASP A 631 36.68 32.66 17.73
N SER A 632 36.35 31.63 18.52
CA SER A 632 36.74 31.37 19.92
C SER A 632 36.39 32.34 21.07
N SER A 633 35.74 31.71 22.06
CA SER A 633 36.00 31.76 23.51
C SER A 633 35.59 32.97 24.37
N CYS A 634 34.64 32.66 25.26
CA CYS A 634 34.70 32.79 26.73
C CYS A 634 34.44 34.14 27.43
N LEU A 635 33.48 34.04 28.37
CA LEU A 635 33.37 34.69 29.70
C LEU A 635 33.16 36.20 29.75
N ASP A 636 32.07 36.65 30.40
CA ASP A 636 32.02 37.16 31.78
C ASP A 636 30.60 37.72 32.05
N SER A 637 29.87 37.30 33.08
CA SER A 637 29.81 37.81 34.47
C SER A 637 28.60 38.72 34.77
N THR A 638 27.92 38.35 35.88
CA THR A 638 27.29 39.18 36.93
C THR A 638 26.13 40.15 36.65
N THR A 639 25.02 39.94 37.37
CA THR A 639 24.38 40.87 38.35
C THR A 639 23.13 40.16 38.94
N GLU A 640 23.12 39.72 40.20
CA GLU A 640 22.79 40.45 41.43
C GLU A 640 21.54 41.37 41.34
N GLN A 641 20.44 40.98 41.99
CA GLN A 641 19.97 41.61 43.24
C GLN A 641 18.61 41.04 43.71
N ALA A 642 18.55 40.82 45.03
CA ALA A 642 17.42 40.34 45.79
C ALA A 642 16.53 41.49 46.29
N ALA A 643 15.27 41.19 46.62
CA ALA A 643 14.56 41.89 47.69
C ALA A 643 13.45 41.00 48.31
N ASN A 644 13.47 41.00 49.64
CA ASN A 644 12.68 40.25 50.62
C ASN A 644 11.17 40.52 50.62
N GLY A 645 10.44 39.60 51.27
CA GLY A 645 9.56 40.04 52.38
C GLY A 645 8.27 39.26 52.65
N ASN A 646 8.32 38.43 53.71
CA ASN A 646 7.27 38.12 54.70
C ASN A 646 5.97 37.41 54.29
N SER A 647 5.64 36.29 54.95
CA SER A 647 4.94 36.30 56.26
C SER A 647 4.52 34.90 56.76
N SER A 648 4.65 34.73 58.09
CA SER A 648 3.88 33.87 59.04
C SER A 648 3.86 32.34 58.86
N SER A 649 4.49 31.51 59.71
CA SER A 649 4.19 31.17 61.13
C SER A 649 2.89 30.36 61.29
N SER A 650 2.76 29.24 62.01
CA SER A 650 3.59 28.60 63.05
C SER A 650 2.98 27.25 63.45
N SER A 651 3.86 26.29 63.77
CA SER A 651 3.86 25.44 64.98
C SER A 651 2.86 24.30 65.23
N ASN A 652 3.46 23.13 65.49
CA ASN A 652 3.22 22.12 66.54
C ASN A 652 2.89 20.72 66.01
N ASN A 653 3.35 19.61 66.60
CA ASN A 653 4.52 19.27 67.43
C ASN A 653 4.50 17.73 67.55
N ASN A 654 5.67 17.09 67.57
CA ASN A 654 6.03 15.86 68.28
C ASN A 654 5.34 14.51 68.01
N ASN A 655 6.15 13.61 67.41
CA ASN A 655 6.87 12.51 68.05
C ASN A 655 6.53 11.05 67.67
N ASN A 656 7.63 10.38 67.28
CA ASN A 656 7.99 8.96 67.40
C ASN A 656 7.20 7.95 66.56
N SER A 657 7.81 6.99 65.87
CA SER A 657 9.21 6.55 65.80
C SER A 657 9.33 5.47 64.73
N SER A 658 10.53 5.34 64.13
CA SER A 658 11.10 4.18 63.41
C SER A 658 10.37 3.73 62.13
N SER A 659 10.99 3.50 60.97
CA SER A 659 12.40 3.37 60.61
C SER A 659 12.54 3.51 59.08
N ALA A 660 13.61 4.19 58.65
CA ALA A 660 14.45 3.95 57.46
C ALA A 660 13.84 3.17 56.26
N THR A 661 13.90 3.59 54.99
CA THR A 661 14.83 4.51 54.32
C THR A 661 14.19 4.90 52.98
N THR A 662 14.13 6.21 52.71
CA THR A 662 14.14 6.87 51.39
C THR A 662 15.36 6.39 50.54
N ALA A 663 15.48 6.54 49.23
CA ALA A 663 15.05 7.59 48.31
C ALA A 663 15.22 7.05 46.86
N GLU A 664 14.33 7.42 45.94
CA GLU A 664 14.60 8.35 44.81
C GLU A 664 15.26 7.67 43.58
N VAL A 665 14.57 7.57 42.45
CA VAL A 665 14.26 8.64 41.47
C VAL A 665 15.53 9.16 40.81
N ALA A 666 15.70 8.88 39.51
CA ALA A 666 15.90 9.91 38.48
C ALA A 666 16.16 9.28 37.09
N CYS A 667 15.39 9.80 36.13
CA CYS A 667 15.78 10.23 34.78
C CYS A 667 16.76 9.37 33.96
N SER A 668 16.25 8.84 32.84
CA SER A 668 16.67 9.22 31.48
C SER A 668 15.65 8.70 30.46
#